data_AF-A0A9W4E4B0-F1
#
_entry.id   AF-A0A9W4E4B0-F1
#
_cell.length_a   1.000
_cell.length_b   1.000
_cell.length_c   1.000
_cell.angle_alpha   90.00
_cell.angle_beta   90.00
_cell.angle_gamma   90.00
#
_symmetry.space_group_name_H-M   'P 1'
#
loop_
_entity.id
_entity.type
_entity.pdbx_description
1 polymer ?
#
loop_
_entity_poly.entity_id
_entity_poly.type
_entity_poly.pdbx_seq_one_letter_code
_entity_poly.pdbx_strand_id
1 'polypeptide(L)'
;MRPTPRPGAPVSWRRRGAVAVTSLALVCTAAVTVAPQADAAGAVSWAAPTAISGAADVSTSGSLVRAASLTANGGTYDVDATVNGVTFRHSPYTGSTTTFPNGDILTMSDSSRIGSYEGFGGSTSPFSTLPAGYQTLLRSGDYNDGDTAGAGTTARETLTLRNLTPGAQYLFQVWVNDYRVKNLGQDNPGLVTVVSDGAGSTTLEHNVNNALGGVGQYVSGSFTADAASKAFTFTGGNTGVDTSSPSATAIVNAYQLRRLDGGSTAPVITRQPVSQSVQAGGTATFSVTADGTAPLSYQWRRNGQDVSGATGSSLTVSGVQTADAGTYTVTVTNAAGSVTSGPATLTVGATAQTRPRVIVLTDGEVDDRSSMIRFLHYTSDFDVAGIVQVNSRYQKSGHSGEKWLEAELANYAKVLPNLRVHNPNFPDAAYLQGVSRVGNENPNDLTTAPPDMQTKDTPGEQLIINTLLDNDPRPVHIAVWGGANTMASALWRLKTSYSSADFARAAAKARIYCIWYQDGGGQWIEDNIHEARINEAYRWDNVWDYQSLTGPSPDYVKAYMTSSWLDANVKTGHGPLGAMYPQSFVSEGDTPSFLHEIANGLHADDDFTLGGWGGRSAYDDPAKPNHLTDTGISDDGDSNKMYWRWIPAAQNDFAARMRWDTASSYGAANHQPIAAVTGSLRQNVSPGQLISLDGSPSSDPDRNALSYQWWQYSDADSVAAKVSISNAGSQKGAGFVVPNEPGKQIQIILEVTDNGTPALTSYARIIYTIV
;
A
#
# COMPACT_ATOMS: atom_id res chain seq x y z
N MET A 1 44.43 -15.25 -28.84
CA MET A 1 44.91 -16.60 -29.20
C MET A 1 44.47 -17.57 -28.12
N ARG A 2 43.70 -18.59 -28.51
CA ARG A 2 43.39 -19.85 -27.79
C ARG A 2 44.69 -20.68 -27.62
N PRO A 3 44.81 -21.69 -26.72
CA PRO A 3 43.92 -22.87 -26.74
C PRO A 3 43.66 -23.64 -25.42
N THR A 4 42.44 -24.18 -25.33
CA THR A 4 42.07 -25.48 -24.70
C THR A 4 42.29 -26.62 -25.71
N PRO A 5 42.45 -27.92 -25.36
CA PRO A 5 41.27 -28.78 -25.04
C PRO A 5 41.45 -30.11 -24.23
N ARG A 6 40.39 -30.47 -23.46
CA ARG A 6 39.65 -31.80 -23.38
C ARG A 6 40.30 -33.04 -22.71
N PRO A 7 39.54 -34.15 -22.46
CA PRO A 7 38.15 -34.33 -21.97
C PRO A 7 37.97 -35.52 -20.98
N GLY A 8 36.78 -35.70 -20.38
CA GLY A 8 36.32 -37.04 -19.91
C GLY A 8 35.26 -37.06 -18.79
N ALA A 9 34.01 -37.37 -19.12
CA ALA A 9 32.97 -37.86 -18.20
C ALA A 9 32.77 -39.38 -18.42
N PRO A 10 32.16 -40.15 -17.49
CA PRO A 10 30.69 -40.22 -17.48
C PRO A 10 30.02 -40.42 -16.10
N VAL A 11 28.72 -40.17 -16.11
CA VAL A 11 27.70 -40.40 -15.08
C VAL A 11 27.35 -41.90 -14.98
N SER A 12 27.02 -42.40 -13.78
CA SER A 12 26.20 -43.61 -13.61
C SER A 12 25.12 -43.42 -12.53
N TRP A 13 23.95 -43.99 -12.79
CA TRP A 13 22.69 -43.88 -12.06
C TRP A 13 22.38 -45.16 -11.25
N ARG A 14 21.64 -44.98 -10.14
CA ARG A 14 20.65 -45.88 -9.48
C ARG A 14 21.11 -47.10 -8.67
N ARG A 15 20.68 -47.11 -7.38
CA ARG A 15 19.71 -48.03 -6.72
C ARG A 15 19.37 -47.44 -5.33
N ARG A 16 18.17 -46.89 -5.07
CA ARG A 16 16.90 -47.50 -4.59
C ARG A 16 17.00 -48.37 -3.32
N GLY A 17 16.27 -47.91 -2.28
CA GLY A 17 15.73 -48.67 -1.13
C GLY A 17 16.40 -48.32 0.20
N ALA A 18 15.73 -48.07 1.33
CA ALA A 18 14.32 -47.91 1.66
C ALA A 18 14.24 -47.18 3.01
N VAL A 19 13.07 -46.63 3.31
CA VAL A 19 12.68 -45.87 4.51
C VAL A 19 12.64 -46.77 5.76
N ALA A 20 13.07 -46.25 6.91
CA ALA A 20 12.42 -46.54 8.20
C ALA A 20 12.76 -45.45 9.23
N VAL A 21 11.73 -44.68 9.60
CA VAL A 21 11.68 -43.86 10.81
C VAL A 21 11.41 -44.80 11.99
N THR A 22 12.15 -44.66 13.09
CA THR A 22 11.61 -45.00 14.42
C THR A 22 12.45 -44.34 15.51
N SER A 23 11.76 -43.50 16.27
CA SER A 23 12.13 -42.92 17.55
C SER A 23 12.27 -44.02 18.61
N LEU A 24 13.25 -43.95 19.52
CA LEU A 24 13.03 -43.89 20.96
C LEU A 24 14.35 -43.80 21.74
N ALA A 25 14.21 -43.19 22.93
CA ALA A 25 15.21 -42.81 23.91
C ALA A 25 16.12 -43.94 24.41
N LEU A 26 17.33 -43.56 24.83
CA LEU A 26 18.15 -44.33 25.75
C LEU A 26 18.40 -43.51 27.03
N VAL A 27 17.82 -44.00 28.11
CA VAL A 27 18.12 -43.67 29.51
C VAL A 27 19.30 -44.53 29.94
N CYS A 28 20.28 -43.93 30.64
CA CYS A 28 21.19 -44.66 31.52
C CYS A 28 21.32 -43.97 32.88
N THR A 29 20.61 -44.58 33.85
CA THR A 29 21.02 -45.00 35.20
C THR A 29 21.63 -44.02 36.22
N ALA A 30 21.00 -44.07 37.40
CA ALA A 30 21.27 -43.37 38.66
C ALA A 30 22.13 -44.16 39.67
N ALA A 31 22.73 -43.45 40.63
CA ALA A 31 22.98 -43.82 42.04
C ALA A 31 23.42 -42.54 42.80
N VAL A 32 22.58 -41.85 43.61
CA VAL A 32 22.19 -42.06 45.03
C VAL A 32 23.28 -41.71 46.08
N THR A 33 23.26 -40.44 46.54
CA THR A 33 23.27 -39.86 47.94
C THR A 33 24.17 -40.46 49.06
N VAL A 34 24.79 -39.77 50.06
CA VAL A 34 24.64 -38.46 50.78
C VAL A 34 25.99 -38.01 51.42
N ALA A 35 26.24 -36.67 51.45
CA ALA A 35 26.98 -35.71 52.33
C ALA A 35 27.91 -36.15 53.51
N PRO A 36 28.75 -35.27 54.13
CA PRO A 36 28.87 -33.79 54.00
C PRO A 36 30.31 -33.19 53.96
N GLN A 37 30.49 -31.97 53.41
CA GLN A 37 31.28 -30.86 54.00
C GLN A 37 31.47 -29.65 53.07
N ALA A 38 31.24 -28.47 53.68
CA ALA A 38 31.89 -27.15 53.55
C ALA A 38 32.24 -26.54 52.18
N ASP A 39 31.88 -25.25 52.11
CA ASP A 39 32.37 -24.14 51.27
C ASP A 39 31.94 -24.05 49.80
N ALA A 40 31.12 -23.02 49.55
CA ALA A 40 31.27 -22.13 48.40
C ALA A 40 30.92 -20.70 48.83
N ALA A 41 31.86 -20.04 49.51
CA ALA A 41 32.03 -18.60 49.30
C ALA A 41 32.44 -18.43 47.82
N GLY A 42 31.52 -18.01 46.97
CA GLY A 42 31.77 -17.78 45.54
C GLY A 42 30.45 -17.74 44.76
N ALA A 43 30.22 -16.80 43.84
CA ALA A 43 31.19 -16.06 43.06
C ALA A 43 30.84 -14.56 42.99
N VAL A 44 31.83 -13.71 43.25
CA VAL A 44 31.82 -12.34 42.74
C VAL A 44 32.64 -12.37 41.45
N SER A 45 32.01 -12.13 40.30
CA SER A 45 32.72 -11.95 39.03
C SER A 45 32.79 -10.46 38.69
N TRP A 46 33.99 -9.91 38.73
CA TRP A 46 34.30 -8.52 38.39
C TRP A 46 34.92 -8.41 36.99
N ALA A 47 34.83 -7.20 36.41
CA ALA A 47 35.33 -6.66 35.13
C ALA A 47 34.31 -6.55 33.96
N ALA A 48 34.38 -5.58 33.04
CA ALA A 48 35.43 -4.57 32.82
C ALA A 48 34.95 -3.13 33.18
N PRO A 49 35.71 -2.39 34.00
CA PRO A 49 35.54 -0.95 34.15
C PRO A 49 35.96 -0.25 32.85
N THR A 50 35.06 0.51 32.23
CA THR A 50 35.47 1.56 31.29
C THR A 50 35.79 2.83 32.09
N ALA A 51 36.98 3.39 31.89
CA ALA A 51 37.34 4.69 32.42
C ALA A 51 36.31 5.73 31.95
N ILE A 52 35.91 6.69 32.79
CA ILE A 52 35.38 7.95 32.27
C ILE A 52 36.54 8.66 31.59
N SER A 53 36.74 8.40 30.31
CA SER A 53 37.73 9.07 29.47
C SER A 53 37.02 10.01 28.50
N GLY A 54 36.15 10.86 29.03
CA GLY A 54 35.55 11.94 28.29
C GLY A 54 34.08 12.17 28.59
N ALA A 55 33.53 13.21 27.96
CA ALA A 55 32.14 13.63 28.05
C ALA A 55 31.17 12.66 27.34
N ALA A 56 31.41 11.35 27.31
CA ALA A 56 30.53 10.36 26.66
C ALA A 56 30.11 9.20 27.59
N ASP A 57 30.83 8.96 28.70
CA ASP A 57 30.57 7.82 29.60
C ASP A 57 29.43 8.04 30.60
N VAL A 58 28.82 9.22 30.59
CA VAL A 58 27.50 9.43 31.19
C VAL A 58 26.46 9.09 30.11
N SER A 59 26.09 7.82 30.01
CA SER A 59 25.11 7.32 29.03
C SER A 59 24.20 6.28 29.66
N THR A 60 22.91 6.10 29.34
CA THR A 60 21.76 6.93 28.86
C THR A 60 20.44 6.10 29.03
N SER A 61 20.51 4.89 29.63
CA SER A 61 19.40 3.92 29.70
C SER A 61 19.01 3.52 31.14
N GLY A 62 19.14 4.43 32.11
CA GLY A 62 18.67 4.23 33.49
C GLY A 62 18.27 5.57 34.12
N SER A 63 17.09 5.63 34.75
CA SER A 63 16.33 6.87 34.98
C SER A 63 16.77 7.73 36.16
N LEU A 64 17.88 7.39 36.84
CA LEU A 64 18.35 8.14 38.00
C LEU A 64 19.87 8.20 38.01
N VAL A 65 20.43 9.38 37.72
CA VAL A 65 21.84 9.70 37.95
C VAL A 65 21.91 10.76 39.04
N ARG A 66 22.54 10.45 40.17
CA ARG A 66 22.84 11.41 41.25
C ARG A 66 24.34 11.61 41.31
N ALA A 67 24.80 12.85 41.35
CA ALA A 67 26.21 13.16 41.51
C ALA A 67 26.44 14.41 42.38
N ALA A 68 27.49 14.40 43.19
CA ALA A 68 27.86 15.49 44.08
C ALA A 68 29.37 15.71 44.11
N SER A 69 29.79 16.95 44.33
CA SER A 69 31.18 17.37 44.56
C SER A 69 31.36 17.86 46.00
N LEU A 70 32.52 17.62 46.58
CA LEU A 70 32.91 18.08 47.91
C LEU A 70 34.11 19.02 47.76
N THR A 71 33.94 20.30 48.11
CA THR A 71 34.97 21.34 47.96
C THR A 71 35.09 22.18 49.24
N ALA A 72 36.32 22.62 49.55
CA ALA A 72 36.58 23.52 50.67
C ALA A 72 36.33 25.00 50.34
N ASN A 73 35.97 25.74 51.38
CA ASN A 73 35.64 27.15 51.33
C ASN A 73 36.94 27.99 51.24
N GLY A 74 37.14 28.75 50.14
CA GLY A 74 38.22 29.74 50.12
C GLY A 74 38.71 30.26 48.77
N GLY A 75 38.45 29.58 47.65
CA GLY A 75 38.87 30.04 46.31
C GLY A 75 37.68 30.14 45.36
N THR A 76 37.71 31.12 44.43
CA THR A 76 36.66 31.51 43.46
C THR A 76 36.23 30.46 42.42
N TYR A 77 36.23 29.17 42.76
CA TYR A 77 35.86 28.05 41.89
C TYR A 77 34.49 27.42 42.22
N ASP A 78 33.52 28.24 42.65
CA ASP A 78 32.12 27.85 42.85
C ASP A 78 31.37 27.74 41.51
N VAL A 79 31.32 26.56 40.88
CA VAL A 79 30.52 26.39 39.66
C VAL A 79 29.92 24.99 39.54
N ASP A 80 28.63 24.84 39.88
CA ASP A 80 27.83 23.65 39.55
C ASP A 80 28.09 23.25 38.10
N ALA A 81 28.73 22.10 37.91
CA ALA A 81 29.15 21.64 36.60
C ALA A 81 28.10 20.68 36.05
N THR A 82 27.51 21.00 34.90
CA THR A 82 26.63 20.07 34.20
C THR A 82 27.39 19.41 33.05
N VAL A 83 27.48 18.07 33.09
CA VAL A 83 28.12 17.27 32.04
C VAL A 83 27.14 16.20 31.59
N ASN A 84 26.84 16.16 30.29
CA ASN A 84 25.86 15.24 29.69
C ASN A 84 24.50 15.22 30.38
N GLY A 85 24.01 16.40 30.78
CA GLY A 85 22.72 16.55 31.46
C GLY A 85 22.71 16.16 32.95
N VAL A 86 23.85 15.76 33.51
CA VAL A 86 24.01 15.49 34.95
C VAL A 86 24.71 16.66 35.61
N THR A 87 24.04 17.30 36.57
CA THR A 87 24.57 18.44 37.33
C THR A 87 25.24 17.96 38.62
N PHE A 88 26.54 18.21 38.74
CA PHE A 88 27.32 18.02 39.96
C PHE A 88 27.15 19.26 40.82
N ARG A 89 26.50 19.10 41.97
CA ARG A 89 26.29 20.20 42.91
C ARG A 89 27.42 20.27 43.93
N HIS A 90 27.85 21.49 44.26
CA HIS A 90 28.88 21.77 45.27
C HIS A 90 28.32 21.63 46.69
N SER A 91 29.17 21.23 47.63
CA SER A 91 28.86 21.22 49.06
C SER A 91 30.05 21.72 49.88
N PRO A 92 29.86 22.62 50.87
CA PRO A 92 30.93 23.08 51.75
C PRO A 92 31.31 22.01 52.79
N TYR A 93 32.57 21.98 53.26
CA TYR A 93 33.01 21.06 54.32
C TYR A 93 33.44 21.75 55.63
N THR A 94 33.01 21.20 56.78
CA THR A 94 33.82 20.92 57.99
C THR A 94 33.00 20.21 59.10
N GLY A 95 33.53 19.10 59.65
CA GLY A 95 33.20 18.51 60.97
C GLY A 95 31.77 17.98 61.21
N SER A 96 31.00 17.68 60.17
CA SER A 96 29.56 17.50 60.27
C SER A 96 28.99 16.45 59.30
N THR A 97 27.77 16.00 59.61
CA THR A 97 26.92 15.23 58.71
C THR A 97 26.38 16.15 57.62
N THR A 98 26.81 15.94 56.38
CA THR A 98 26.28 16.66 55.22
C THR A 98 25.11 15.87 54.64
N THR A 99 23.92 16.48 54.58
CA THR A 99 22.79 15.92 53.82
C THR A 99 22.75 16.59 52.46
N PHE A 100 22.94 15.81 51.40
CA PHE A 100 22.86 16.28 50.02
C PHE A 100 21.41 16.64 49.66
N PRO A 101 21.16 17.52 48.68
CA PRO A 101 19.81 17.89 48.24
C PRO A 101 18.94 16.71 47.78
N ASN A 102 19.57 15.59 47.40
CA ASN A 102 18.90 14.34 47.01
C ASN A 102 18.54 13.43 48.22
N GLY A 103 18.86 13.87 49.44
CA GLY A 103 18.64 13.16 50.69
C GLY A 103 19.75 12.17 51.08
N ASP A 104 20.78 11.99 50.26
CA ASP A 104 21.95 11.18 50.61
C ASP A 104 22.72 11.88 51.74
N ILE A 105 23.46 11.11 52.54
CA ILE A 105 24.13 11.65 53.73
C ILE A 105 25.59 11.21 53.75
N LEU A 106 26.51 12.17 53.83
CA LEU A 106 27.93 11.91 54.08
C LEU A 106 28.27 12.29 55.53
N THR A 107 28.91 11.38 56.26
CA THR A 107 29.35 11.63 57.64
C THR A 107 30.87 11.52 57.76
N MET A 108 31.50 12.64 58.14
CA MET A 108 32.88 12.82 58.61
C MET A 108 33.10 12.27 60.04
N SER A 109 33.97 11.29 60.28
CA SER A 109 34.21 10.80 61.65
C SER A 109 35.32 11.52 62.45
N ASP A 110 36.12 12.40 61.84
CA ASP A 110 37.19 13.15 62.54
C ASP A 110 37.23 14.63 62.11
N SER A 111 37.57 15.52 63.05
CA SER A 111 37.52 16.98 62.95
C SER A 111 38.90 17.66 63.07
N SER A 112 40.00 16.90 63.00
CA SER A 112 41.34 17.49 63.04
C SER A 112 41.62 18.37 61.80
N ARG A 113 42.14 19.56 62.08
CA ARG A 113 42.22 20.76 61.24
C ARG A 113 42.97 20.56 59.91
N ILE A 114 42.28 20.81 58.78
CA ILE A 114 42.81 20.84 57.41
C ILE A 114 43.60 22.14 57.21
N GLY A 115 44.88 22.05 56.82
CA GLY A 115 45.72 23.20 56.46
C GLY A 115 45.76 23.41 54.95
N SER A 116 45.43 24.61 54.48
CA SER A 116 45.48 24.98 53.07
C SER A 116 46.93 25.02 52.55
N TYR A 117 47.26 24.19 51.56
CA TYR A 117 48.54 24.25 50.85
C TYR A 117 48.28 24.51 49.36
N GLU A 118 48.41 25.77 48.90
CA GLU A 118 48.18 26.19 47.50
C GLU A 118 49.30 25.75 46.52
N GLY A 119 50.04 24.70 46.84
CA GLY A 119 51.35 24.42 46.24
C GLY A 119 51.46 23.14 45.45
N PHE A 120 50.46 22.71 44.67
CA PHE A 120 50.61 21.51 43.82
C PHE A 120 50.23 21.70 42.34
N GLY A 121 51.27 21.67 41.50
CA GLY A 121 51.31 20.98 40.21
C GLY A 121 50.40 21.48 39.10
N GLY A 122 50.87 22.46 38.33
CA GLY A 122 50.28 22.92 37.06
C GLY A 122 50.28 21.91 35.90
N SER A 123 50.18 20.60 36.17
CA SER A 123 49.98 19.57 35.14
C SER A 123 48.56 19.03 35.26
N THR A 124 47.69 19.47 34.36
CA THR A 124 46.39 18.85 34.12
C THR A 124 46.51 17.48 33.45
N SER A 125 47.70 16.88 33.30
CA SER A 125 47.83 15.53 32.75
C SER A 125 47.46 14.49 33.81
N PRO A 126 46.48 13.59 33.58
CA PRO A 126 45.90 13.21 32.27
C PRO A 126 44.56 13.89 31.88
N PHE A 127 44.02 14.77 32.71
CA PHE A 127 42.67 15.36 32.62
C PHE A 127 42.55 16.66 31.78
N SER A 128 43.59 17.04 31.04
CA SER A 128 43.62 18.27 30.22
C SER A 128 42.58 18.25 29.10
N THR A 129 42.07 17.07 28.75
CA THR A 129 41.04 16.82 27.74
C THR A 129 39.61 16.85 28.30
N LEU A 130 39.43 16.94 29.63
CA LEU A 130 38.10 17.02 30.24
C LEU A 130 37.52 18.44 30.16
N PRO A 131 36.19 18.63 30.18
CA PRO A 131 35.58 19.96 30.26
C PRO A 131 36.06 20.75 31.48
N ALA A 132 36.12 22.09 31.36
CA ALA A 132 36.62 22.97 32.42
C ALA A 132 35.94 22.75 33.79
N GLY A 133 34.64 22.40 33.81
CA GLY A 133 33.93 22.05 35.05
C GLY A 133 34.47 20.78 35.73
N TYR A 134 34.84 19.75 34.97
CA TYR A 134 35.46 18.53 35.51
C TYR A 134 36.91 18.76 35.95
N GLN A 135 37.65 19.60 35.22
CA GLN A 135 38.99 20.01 35.63
C GLN A 135 38.97 20.81 36.94
N THR A 136 37.91 21.60 37.17
CA THR A 136 37.69 22.38 38.39
C THR A 136 37.30 21.47 39.56
N LEU A 137 36.38 20.51 39.33
CA LEU A 137 36.02 19.44 40.27
C LEU A 137 37.26 18.75 40.85
N LEU A 138 38.18 18.33 39.97
CA LEU A 138 39.41 17.60 40.32
C LEU A 138 40.47 18.47 41.00
N ARG A 139 40.45 19.80 40.83
CA ARG A 139 41.40 20.73 41.47
C ARG A 139 41.04 21.08 42.91
N SER A 140 39.82 20.77 43.34
CA SER A 140 39.19 21.42 44.51
C SER A 140 39.22 20.63 45.83
N GLY A 141 39.84 19.45 45.84
CA GLY A 141 40.00 18.63 47.05
C GLY A 141 41.15 19.13 47.92
N ASP A 142 40.83 19.76 49.06
CA ASP A 142 41.84 20.17 50.04
C ASP A 142 42.39 18.98 50.85
N TYR A 143 43.69 19.06 51.13
CA TYR A 143 44.50 17.99 51.70
C TYR A 143 44.53 18.03 53.25
N ASN A 144 44.39 16.87 53.90
CA ASN A 144 44.53 16.74 55.35
C ASN A 144 45.96 16.31 55.71
N ASP A 145 46.80 17.24 56.16
CA ASP A 145 48.13 16.91 56.72
C ASP A 145 47.99 16.34 58.13
N GLY A 146 47.90 15.02 58.22
CA GLY A 146 47.78 14.29 59.47
C GLY A 146 49.04 14.29 60.35
N ASP A 147 50.04 15.14 60.11
CA ASP A 147 51.33 15.06 60.83
C ASP A 147 51.31 15.69 62.24
N THR A 148 50.15 16.07 62.78
CA THR A 148 50.03 16.51 64.19
C THR A 148 48.97 15.79 65.02
N ALA A 149 48.20 14.86 64.45
CA ALA A 149 47.31 14.01 65.22
C ALA A 149 48.09 12.76 65.67
N GLY A 150 48.31 12.64 66.99
CA GLY A 150 49.00 11.48 67.56
C GLY A 150 48.44 10.15 67.07
N ALA A 151 49.32 9.19 66.81
CA ALA A 151 49.03 7.85 66.32
C ALA A 151 47.77 7.25 67.00
N GLY A 152 46.68 7.09 66.24
CA GLY A 152 45.48 6.42 66.73
C GLY A 152 44.16 6.73 66.02
N THR A 153 44.05 7.81 65.23
CA THR A 153 42.77 8.16 64.58
C THR A 153 42.71 7.66 63.13
N THR A 154 41.80 6.72 62.86
CA THR A 154 41.44 6.35 61.49
C THR A 154 40.30 7.27 61.05
N ALA A 155 40.56 8.19 60.13
CA ALA A 155 39.48 8.96 59.51
C ALA A 155 38.64 8.01 58.64
N ARG A 156 37.35 7.91 58.95
CA ARG A 156 36.37 7.11 58.22
C ARG A 156 35.32 8.04 57.64
N GLU A 157 35.02 7.85 56.37
CA GLU A 157 33.87 8.48 55.75
C GLU A 157 32.77 7.46 55.56
N THR A 158 31.54 7.81 55.93
CA THR A 158 30.38 6.98 55.61
C THR A 158 29.48 7.72 54.65
N LEU A 159 29.35 7.22 53.42
CA LEU A 159 28.34 7.66 52.46
C LEU A 159 27.09 6.79 52.61
N THR A 160 26.00 7.37 53.08
CA THR A 160 24.68 6.75 53.12
C THR A 160 23.86 7.19 51.93
N LEU A 161 23.69 6.31 50.96
CA LEU A 161 22.76 6.48 49.86
C LEU A 161 21.33 6.30 50.38
N ARG A 162 20.41 7.20 50.01
CA ARG A 162 19.00 7.17 50.43
C ARG A 162 18.06 7.17 49.23
N ASN A 163 16.78 6.89 49.48
CA ASN A 163 15.75 6.81 48.44
C ASN A 163 16.10 5.77 47.36
N LEU A 164 16.66 4.65 47.79
CA LEU A 164 16.88 3.47 46.94
C LEU A 164 15.56 2.68 46.82
N THR A 165 15.41 1.94 45.73
CA THR A 165 14.29 1.01 45.55
C THR A 165 14.75 -0.38 46.00
N PRO A 166 14.20 -0.96 47.09
CA PRO A 166 14.54 -2.33 47.47
C PRO A 166 14.32 -3.31 46.31
N GLY A 167 15.29 -4.18 46.04
CA GLY A 167 15.32 -5.12 44.92
C GLY A 167 15.91 -4.57 43.61
N ALA A 168 16.10 -3.26 43.48
CA ALA A 168 16.70 -2.65 42.29
C ALA A 168 18.23 -2.77 42.28
N GLN A 169 18.82 -2.88 41.09
CA GLN A 169 20.27 -2.96 40.91
C GLN A 169 20.84 -1.59 40.57
N TYR A 170 21.95 -1.22 41.22
CA TYR A 170 22.62 0.05 41.05
C TYR A 170 24.09 -0.15 40.66
N LEU A 171 24.57 0.71 39.76
CA LEU A 171 25.99 0.97 39.55
C LEU A 171 26.38 2.20 40.37
N PHE A 172 27.49 2.11 41.08
CA PHE A 172 28.01 3.15 41.96
C PHE A 172 29.49 3.40 41.67
N GLN A 173 29.88 4.67 41.58
CA GLN A 173 31.25 5.10 41.32
C GLN A 173 31.64 6.24 42.28
N VAL A 174 32.86 6.22 42.79
CA VAL A 174 33.40 7.20 43.74
C VAL A 174 34.81 7.59 43.33
N TRP A 175 35.12 8.87 43.48
CA TRP A 175 36.47 9.40 43.36
C TRP A 175 37.06 9.66 44.76
N VAL A 176 38.25 9.11 45.03
CA VAL A 176 38.99 9.28 46.30
C VAL A 176 40.42 9.80 46.06
N ASN A 177 40.98 10.60 46.98
CA ASN A 177 42.38 11.12 46.91
C ASN A 177 43.26 10.53 48.04
N ASP A 178 44.58 10.37 47.79
CA ASP A 178 45.59 9.86 48.75
C ASP A 178 46.92 10.66 48.66
N TYR A 179 47.59 10.91 49.80
CA TYR A 179 48.79 11.75 49.92
C TYR A 179 50.14 11.03 49.97
N ARG A 180 50.22 9.73 50.25
CA ARG A 180 51.54 9.11 50.51
C ARG A 180 52.42 8.83 49.29
N VAL A 181 52.00 9.22 48.08
CA VAL A 181 52.70 8.82 46.85
C VAL A 181 53.97 9.66 46.57
N LYS A 182 54.15 10.86 47.17
CA LYS A 182 55.24 11.74 46.72
C LYS A 182 56.47 11.89 47.63
N ASN A 183 56.38 11.65 48.93
CA ASN A 183 57.47 12.04 49.83
C ASN A 183 58.58 11.00 50.10
N LEU A 184 58.59 9.82 49.45
CA LEU A 184 59.65 8.82 49.69
C LEU A 184 60.32 8.22 48.45
N GLY A 185 59.99 8.66 47.24
CA GLY A 185 60.65 8.15 46.02
C GLY A 185 60.53 6.62 45.82
N GLN A 186 59.59 5.99 46.52
CA GLN A 186 59.24 4.58 46.38
C GLN A 186 57.78 4.50 45.97
N ASP A 187 57.52 3.87 44.82
CA ASP A 187 56.19 3.37 44.47
C ASP A 187 55.71 2.51 45.63
N ASN A 188 54.68 2.95 46.34
CA ASN A 188 54.06 2.16 47.40
C ASN A 188 52.73 1.63 46.86
N PRO A 189 52.71 0.46 46.19
CA PRO A 189 51.51 -0.11 45.55
C PRO A 189 50.45 -0.60 46.54
N GLY A 190 50.62 -0.31 47.83
CA GLY A 190 49.92 -1.01 48.90
C GLY A 190 48.66 -0.35 49.45
N LEU A 191 48.26 0.88 49.10
CA LEU A 191 47.12 1.47 49.83
C LEU A 191 45.76 1.01 49.27
N VAL A 192 44.95 0.31 50.09
CA VAL A 192 43.59 -0.16 49.79
C VAL A 192 42.54 0.75 50.43
N THR A 193 41.58 1.21 49.63
CA THR A 193 40.31 1.75 50.14
C THR A 193 39.36 0.59 50.40
N VAL A 194 39.13 0.27 51.67
CA VAL A 194 38.14 -0.76 52.05
C VAL A 194 36.76 -0.12 52.05
N VAL A 195 35.85 -0.66 51.26
CA VAL A 195 34.43 -0.32 51.30
C VAL A 195 33.69 -1.46 51.99
N SER A 196 33.12 -1.17 53.15
CA SER A 196 32.28 -2.12 53.88
C SER A 196 30.83 -1.64 53.91
N ASP A 197 29.90 -2.57 53.70
CA ASP A 197 28.46 -2.32 53.74
C ASP A 197 27.78 -2.89 55.00
N GLY A 198 28.59 -3.36 55.97
CA GLY A 198 28.13 -3.92 57.24
C GLY A 198 27.80 -5.42 57.22
N ALA A 199 27.72 -6.09 56.06
CA ALA A 199 27.48 -7.53 55.95
C ALA A 199 28.76 -8.36 55.69
N GLY A 200 29.88 -7.70 55.39
CA GLY A 200 31.20 -8.26 55.14
C GLY A 200 32.15 -7.18 54.61
N SER A 201 33.46 -7.44 54.65
CA SER A 201 34.48 -6.56 54.04
C SER A 201 34.81 -7.09 52.65
N THR A 202 34.51 -6.32 51.60
CA THR A 202 35.00 -6.59 50.25
C THR A 202 36.13 -5.62 49.93
N THR A 203 37.28 -6.16 49.53
CA THR A 203 38.37 -5.39 48.92
C THR A 203 37.95 -5.08 47.48
N LEU A 204 37.78 -3.79 47.14
CA LEU A 204 37.47 -3.38 45.78
C LEU A 204 38.77 -3.37 44.94
N GLU A 205 38.70 -3.91 43.72
CA GLU A 205 39.87 -3.97 42.84
C GLU A 205 40.32 -2.56 42.44
N HIS A 206 41.61 -2.29 42.64
CA HIS A 206 42.25 -1.06 42.21
C HIS A 206 42.40 -1.05 40.69
N ASN A 207 42.06 0.05 40.04
CA ASN A 207 42.50 0.28 38.68
C ASN A 207 43.86 1.02 38.70
N VAL A 208 44.94 0.33 39.08
CA VAL A 208 46.32 0.84 38.90
C VAL A 208 46.94 0.16 37.68
N ASN A 209 46.70 0.73 36.50
CA ASN A 209 47.72 0.73 35.47
C ASN A 209 48.46 2.06 35.55
N ASN A 210 49.68 1.97 36.06
CA ASN A 210 50.61 3.05 36.39
C ASN A 210 51.09 3.77 35.12
N ALA A 211 50.25 4.61 34.50
CA ALA A 211 50.63 5.37 33.31
C ALA A 211 50.26 6.87 33.34
N LEU A 212 49.53 7.36 34.35
CA LEU A 212 49.03 8.73 34.35
C LEU A 212 49.15 9.35 35.74
N GLY A 213 50.33 9.92 36.04
CA GLY A 213 50.71 10.46 37.34
C GLY A 213 49.85 11.63 37.84
N GLY A 214 48.67 11.32 38.39
CA GLY A 214 47.78 12.23 39.11
C GLY A 214 47.36 11.65 40.46
N VAL A 215 47.12 12.53 41.43
CA VAL A 215 46.82 12.20 42.83
C VAL A 215 45.31 11.92 42.96
N GLY A 216 44.87 10.66 42.78
CA GLY A 216 43.48 10.22 42.98
C GLY A 216 43.14 8.87 42.33
N GLN A 217 42.18 8.12 42.90
CA GLN A 217 41.75 6.77 42.48
C GLN A 217 40.22 6.69 42.32
N TYR A 218 39.76 5.93 41.32
CA TYR A 218 38.35 5.57 41.14
C TYR A 218 38.01 4.26 41.83
N VAL A 219 36.87 4.25 42.49
CA VAL A 219 36.27 3.05 43.08
C VAL A 219 34.90 2.84 42.45
N SER A 220 34.72 1.77 41.69
CA SER A 220 33.46 1.44 41.02
C SER A 220 32.93 0.09 41.50
N GLY A 221 31.62 -0.01 41.70
CA GLY A 221 30.94 -1.23 42.12
C GLY A 221 29.50 -1.30 41.62
N SER A 222 28.89 -2.47 41.74
CA SER A 222 27.44 -2.61 41.60
C SER A 222 26.86 -3.29 42.84
N PHE A 223 25.62 -2.94 43.20
CA PHE A 223 24.93 -3.57 44.32
C PHE A 223 23.42 -3.63 44.06
N THR A 224 22.76 -4.61 44.65
CA THR A 224 21.29 -4.65 44.74
C THR A 224 20.88 -4.01 46.06
N ALA A 225 19.95 -3.05 46.01
CA ALA A 225 19.46 -2.42 47.23
C ALA A 225 18.60 -3.41 48.01
N ASP A 226 18.99 -3.71 49.24
CA ASP A 226 18.25 -4.54 50.19
C ASP A 226 17.19 -3.72 50.95
N ALA A 227 17.44 -2.42 51.12
CA ALA A 227 16.55 -1.46 51.76
C ALA A 227 16.54 -0.11 51.00
N ALA A 228 15.70 0.83 51.45
CA ALA A 228 15.60 2.17 50.87
C ALA A 228 16.82 3.07 51.16
N SER A 229 17.78 2.58 51.94
CA SER A 229 19.05 3.24 52.21
C SER A 229 20.18 2.21 52.33
N LYS A 230 21.37 2.56 51.85
CA LYS A 230 22.56 1.73 52.00
C LYS A 230 23.78 2.58 52.33
N ALA A 231 24.53 2.20 53.36
CA ALA A 231 25.71 2.91 53.83
C ALA A 231 26.99 2.21 53.37
N PHE A 232 27.94 3.01 52.92
CA PHE A 232 29.27 2.59 52.50
C PHE A 232 30.29 3.30 53.37
N THR A 233 31.07 2.54 54.13
CA THR A 233 32.17 3.08 54.93
C THR A 233 33.47 2.94 54.18
N PHE A 234 34.19 4.05 54.00
CA PHE A 234 35.48 4.14 53.34
C PHE A 234 36.57 4.24 54.41
N THR A 235 37.56 3.34 54.36
CA THR A 235 38.73 3.34 55.25
C THR A 235 40.00 3.23 54.41
N GLY A 236 40.98 4.10 54.65
CA GLY A 236 42.31 3.99 54.05
C GLY A 236 43.20 3.03 54.85
N GLY A 237 44.00 2.19 54.16
CA GLY A 237 44.94 1.28 54.83
C GLY A 237 46.03 0.74 53.92
N ASN A 238 47.21 0.45 54.46
CA ASN A 238 48.36 -0.11 53.73
C ASN A 238 48.29 -1.65 53.70
N THR A 239 48.37 -2.29 52.55
CA THR A 239 48.38 -3.75 52.40
C THR A 239 49.77 -4.28 52.70
N GLY A 240 49.95 -4.75 53.93
CA GLY A 240 51.12 -5.52 54.27
C GLY A 240 51.55 -5.33 55.73
N VAL A 241 51.18 -6.30 56.56
CA VAL A 241 51.89 -6.72 57.79
C VAL A 241 51.92 -5.75 58.98
N ASP A 242 51.40 -4.53 58.92
CA ASP A 242 51.30 -3.70 60.13
C ASP A 242 49.99 -2.92 60.27
N THR A 243 49.07 -3.44 61.09
CA THR A 243 47.84 -2.74 61.51
C THR A 243 48.09 -1.70 62.61
N SER A 244 49.33 -1.51 63.07
CA SER A 244 49.66 -0.62 64.20
C SER A 244 49.93 0.83 63.81
N SER A 245 49.83 1.19 62.51
CA SER A 245 49.86 2.59 62.07
C SER A 245 48.77 2.89 61.01
N PRO A 246 47.50 3.08 61.43
CA PRO A 246 46.38 3.40 60.56
C PRO A 246 46.37 4.89 60.25
N SER A 247 47.40 5.40 59.59
CA SER A 247 47.60 6.84 59.36
C SER A 247 47.34 7.24 57.91
N ALA A 248 46.40 6.56 57.24
CA ALA A 248 45.96 6.90 55.88
C ALA A 248 44.45 7.18 55.85
N THR A 249 44.10 8.39 55.43
CA THR A 249 42.73 8.89 55.30
C THR A 249 42.29 8.75 53.85
N ALA A 250 41.11 8.17 53.60
CA ALA A 250 40.46 8.22 52.29
C ALA A 250 39.39 9.32 52.32
N ILE A 251 39.51 10.30 51.41
CA ILE A 251 38.53 11.38 51.26
C ILE A 251 37.72 11.14 50.00
N VAL A 252 36.40 11.05 50.12
CA VAL A 252 35.49 11.04 48.97
C VAL A 252 35.41 12.47 48.43
N ASN A 253 35.73 12.66 47.15
CA ASN A 253 35.67 13.98 46.51
C ASN A 253 34.41 14.12 45.64
N ALA A 254 33.97 13.01 45.04
CA ALA A 254 32.75 12.95 44.25
C ALA A 254 32.20 11.52 44.21
N TYR A 255 30.89 11.38 43.97
CA TYR A 255 30.28 10.09 43.67
C TYR A 255 29.24 10.22 42.54
N GLN A 256 28.98 9.10 41.86
CA GLN A 256 27.89 8.91 40.91
C GLN A 256 27.14 7.62 41.23
N LEU A 257 25.81 7.70 41.23
CA LEU A 257 24.93 6.55 41.37
C LEU A 257 24.01 6.45 40.16
N ARG A 258 23.94 5.27 39.54
CA ARG A 258 23.03 4.96 38.43
C ARG A 258 22.17 3.75 38.79
N ARG A 259 20.86 3.87 38.63
CA ARG A 259 19.96 2.70 38.66
C ARG A 259 20.02 1.94 37.33
N LEU A 260 20.19 0.63 37.37
CA LEU A 260 20.38 -0.24 36.19
C LEU A 260 19.07 -0.85 35.67
N ASP A 261 18.03 -0.92 36.51
CA ASP A 261 16.65 -1.17 36.11
C ASP A 261 15.97 0.15 35.71
N GLY A 262 16.26 0.61 34.49
CA GLY A 262 15.47 1.66 33.84
C GLY A 262 14.07 1.13 33.55
N GLY A 263 13.04 1.76 34.11
CA GLY A 263 11.66 1.43 33.75
C GLY A 263 11.47 1.72 32.26
N SER A 264 11.06 0.73 31.49
CA SER A 264 10.66 0.93 30.11
C SER A 264 9.52 1.98 30.08
N THR A 265 9.61 2.96 29.20
CA THR A 265 8.54 3.92 28.94
C THR A 265 7.63 3.33 27.87
N ALA A 266 6.35 3.16 28.18
CA ALA A 266 5.38 2.62 27.23
C ALA A 266 5.25 3.55 26.01
N PRO A 267 4.87 3.03 24.83
CA PRO A 267 4.82 3.87 23.64
C PRO A 267 3.70 4.92 23.75
N VAL A 268 3.95 6.12 23.21
CA VAL A 268 2.99 7.22 23.11
C VAL A 268 2.96 7.71 21.67
N ILE A 269 1.78 7.76 21.06
CA ILE A 269 1.62 8.28 19.70
C ILE A 269 1.58 9.80 19.74
N THR A 270 2.58 10.44 19.13
CA THR A 270 2.72 11.91 19.03
C THR A 270 2.17 12.46 17.71
N ARG A 271 2.01 11.62 16.69
CA ARG A 271 1.30 11.98 15.44
C ARG A 271 0.38 10.85 15.00
N GLN A 272 -0.91 11.15 14.97
CA GLN A 272 -1.96 10.22 14.54
C GLN A 272 -1.97 10.02 13.02
N PRO A 273 -2.39 8.84 12.53
CA PRO A 273 -2.68 8.65 11.11
C PRO A 273 -3.88 9.52 10.68
N VAL A 274 -3.86 9.95 9.42
CA VAL A 274 -4.89 10.82 8.84
C VAL A 274 -5.69 10.05 7.81
N SER A 275 -7.02 10.21 7.82
CA SER A 275 -7.91 9.64 6.80
C SER A 275 -7.46 9.98 5.39
N GLN A 276 -7.65 9.05 4.46
CA GLN A 276 -7.26 9.19 3.06
C GLN A 276 -8.49 9.00 2.18
N SER A 277 -8.58 9.77 1.09
CA SER A 277 -9.57 9.57 0.03
C SER A 277 -8.82 9.40 -1.28
N VAL A 278 -8.93 8.23 -1.89
CA VAL A 278 -8.22 7.90 -3.14
C VAL A 278 -9.18 7.22 -4.10
N GLN A 279 -8.90 7.27 -5.40
CA GLN A 279 -9.68 6.52 -6.38
C GLN A 279 -9.26 5.04 -6.37
N ALA A 280 -10.14 4.14 -6.82
CA ALA A 280 -9.79 2.75 -7.07
C ALA A 280 -8.58 2.66 -8.01
N GLY A 281 -7.65 1.74 -7.74
CA GLY A 281 -6.34 1.66 -8.40
C GLY A 281 -5.31 2.70 -7.92
N GLY A 282 -5.73 3.70 -7.12
CA GLY A 282 -4.85 4.71 -6.52
C GLY A 282 -3.95 4.16 -5.41
N THR A 283 -3.16 5.03 -4.78
CA THR A 283 -2.30 4.66 -3.65
C THR A 283 -2.64 5.49 -2.41
N ALA A 284 -2.95 4.85 -1.30
CA ALA A 284 -3.16 5.48 0.00
C ALA A 284 -1.96 5.21 0.92
N THR A 285 -1.50 6.23 1.65
CA THR A 285 -0.44 6.07 2.64
C THR A 285 -0.89 6.58 4.01
N PHE A 286 -0.82 5.71 5.01
CA PHE A 286 -1.01 6.03 6.42
C PHE A 286 0.35 6.06 7.12
N SER A 287 0.57 7.02 8.01
CA SER A 287 1.80 7.12 8.80
C SER A 287 1.49 7.48 10.25
N VAL A 288 2.31 6.99 11.17
CA VAL A 288 2.24 7.28 12.60
C VAL A 288 3.63 7.69 13.11
N THR A 289 3.68 8.55 14.13
CA THR A 289 4.91 8.81 14.89
C THR A 289 4.65 8.49 16.35
N ALA A 290 5.54 7.71 16.96
CA ALA A 290 5.43 7.27 18.34
C ALA A 290 6.78 7.39 19.06
N ASP A 291 6.74 7.88 20.30
CA ASP A 291 7.86 7.91 21.23
C ASP A 291 7.73 6.75 22.23
N GLY A 292 8.83 6.35 22.86
CA GLY A 292 8.86 5.30 23.87
C GLY A 292 10.21 4.57 23.89
N THR A 293 10.41 3.69 24.87
CA THR A 293 11.64 2.90 24.95
C THR A 293 11.73 1.94 23.77
N ALA A 294 12.80 2.05 22.97
CA ALA A 294 13.05 1.16 21.84
C ALA A 294 13.35 -0.30 22.32
N PRO A 295 13.12 -1.33 21.47
CA PRO A 295 12.53 -1.24 20.14
C PRO A 295 11.01 -1.05 20.17
N LEU A 296 10.49 -0.24 19.26
CA LEU A 296 9.05 -0.14 18.99
C LEU A 296 8.69 -1.13 17.87
N SER A 297 7.66 -1.93 18.09
CA SER A 297 7.03 -2.76 17.06
C SER A 297 5.67 -2.19 16.66
N TYR A 298 5.31 -2.30 15.39
CA TYR A 298 4.05 -1.81 14.85
C TYR A 298 3.24 -2.97 14.29
N GLN A 299 1.92 -2.86 14.35
CA GLN A 299 1.00 -3.73 13.63
C GLN A 299 -0.21 -2.91 13.18
N TRP A 300 -0.37 -2.74 11.87
CA TRP A 300 -1.55 -2.09 11.29
C TRP A 300 -2.74 -3.04 11.26
N ARG A 301 -3.93 -2.49 11.47
CA ARG A 301 -5.22 -3.19 11.44
C ARG A 301 -6.21 -2.49 10.53
N ARG A 302 -6.97 -3.26 9.77
CA ARG A 302 -8.12 -2.80 8.97
C ARG A 302 -9.39 -3.39 9.54
N ASN A 303 -10.36 -2.55 9.90
CA ASN A 303 -11.63 -2.97 10.50
C ASN A 303 -11.45 -3.93 11.70
N GLY A 304 -10.41 -3.67 12.51
CA GLY A 304 -10.05 -4.47 13.69
C GLY A 304 -9.21 -5.73 13.41
N GLN A 305 -8.98 -6.10 12.15
CA GLN A 305 -8.19 -7.29 11.76
C GLN A 305 -6.76 -6.90 11.36
N ASP A 306 -5.76 -7.71 11.73
CA ASP A 306 -4.35 -7.45 11.39
C ASP A 306 -4.12 -7.48 9.86
N VAL A 307 -3.44 -6.44 9.35
CA VAL A 307 -2.96 -6.42 7.97
C VAL A 307 -1.62 -7.16 7.94
N SER A 308 -1.58 -8.31 7.26
CA SER A 308 -0.40 -9.18 7.21
C SER A 308 0.85 -8.43 6.73
N GLY A 309 1.96 -8.55 7.45
CA GLY A 309 3.25 -7.94 7.12
C GLY A 309 3.35 -6.42 7.34
N ALA A 310 2.27 -5.75 7.76
CA ALA A 310 2.26 -4.31 7.98
C ALA A 310 2.84 -3.92 9.35
N THR A 311 4.17 -4.02 9.48
CA THR A 311 4.91 -3.85 10.75
C THR A 311 5.78 -2.60 10.83
N GLY A 312 5.65 -1.68 9.88
CA GLY A 312 6.35 -0.39 9.85
C GLY A 312 5.55 0.76 10.48
N SER A 313 6.22 1.90 10.71
CA SER A 313 5.59 3.16 11.12
C SER A 313 4.73 3.81 10.03
N SER A 314 4.74 3.25 8.82
CA SER A 314 3.86 3.62 7.71
C SER A 314 3.27 2.38 7.05
N LEU A 315 2.03 2.50 6.57
CA LEU A 315 1.35 1.54 5.73
C LEU A 315 1.02 2.21 4.39
N THR A 316 1.55 1.65 3.31
CA THR A 316 1.15 2.04 1.96
C THR A 316 0.26 0.95 1.37
N VAL A 317 -0.94 1.33 0.95
CA VAL A 317 -1.86 0.49 0.20
C VAL A 317 -1.82 0.99 -1.24
N SER A 318 -1.15 0.24 -2.12
CA SER A 318 -1.10 0.53 -3.57
C SER A 318 -2.18 -0.24 -4.31
N GLY A 319 -2.71 0.31 -5.40
CA GLY A 319 -3.80 -0.33 -6.14
C GLY A 319 -5.04 -0.47 -5.26
N VAL A 320 -5.41 0.60 -4.56
CA VAL A 320 -6.50 0.61 -3.57
C VAL A 320 -7.80 0.13 -4.21
N GLN A 321 -8.46 -0.84 -3.58
CA GLN A 321 -9.73 -1.39 -4.02
C GLN A 321 -10.88 -0.89 -3.13
N THR A 322 -12.11 -0.96 -3.61
CA THR A 322 -13.29 -0.66 -2.78
C THR A 322 -13.34 -1.53 -1.52
N ALA A 323 -12.87 -2.78 -1.59
CA ALA A 323 -12.72 -3.68 -0.45
C ALA A 323 -11.62 -3.26 0.55
N ASP A 324 -10.73 -2.35 0.16
CA ASP A 324 -9.76 -1.73 1.07
C ASP A 324 -10.35 -0.56 1.85
N ALA A 325 -11.52 -0.05 1.44
CA ALA A 325 -12.24 0.95 2.22
C ALA A 325 -12.51 0.44 3.64
N GLY A 326 -12.37 1.33 4.61
CA GLY A 326 -12.56 0.97 6.01
C GLY A 326 -11.72 1.80 6.95
N THR A 327 -11.72 1.37 8.21
CA THR A 327 -11.01 2.07 9.28
C THR A 327 -9.67 1.39 9.54
N TYR A 328 -8.60 2.18 9.45
CA TYR A 328 -7.23 1.78 9.73
C TYR A 328 -6.79 2.30 11.09
N THR A 329 -6.16 1.42 11.87
CA THR A 329 -5.51 1.73 13.15
C THR A 329 -4.15 1.05 13.20
N VAL A 330 -3.26 1.52 14.05
CA VAL A 330 -1.97 0.88 14.30
C VAL A 330 -1.77 0.69 15.79
N THR A 331 -1.32 -0.50 16.18
CA THR A 331 -0.88 -0.77 17.56
C THR A 331 0.64 -0.71 17.60
N VAL A 332 1.16 0.16 18.47
CA VAL A 332 2.60 0.31 18.73
C VAL A 332 2.91 -0.34 20.07
N THR A 333 3.89 -1.24 20.13
CA THR A 333 4.21 -2.03 21.32
C THR A 333 5.70 -1.97 21.64
N ASN A 334 6.03 -2.00 22.92
CA ASN A 334 7.37 -2.30 23.42
C ASN A 334 7.29 -3.13 24.72
N ALA A 335 8.42 -3.33 25.39
CA ALA A 335 8.48 -4.10 26.62
C ALA A 335 7.73 -3.48 27.82
N ALA A 336 7.36 -2.19 27.76
CA ALA A 336 6.58 -1.52 28.80
C ALA A 336 5.07 -1.53 28.58
N GLY A 337 4.61 -1.77 27.36
CA GLY A 337 3.18 -1.77 27.05
C GLY A 337 2.90 -1.51 25.58
N SER A 338 1.64 -1.22 25.29
CA SER A 338 1.18 -0.91 23.94
C SER A 338 0.20 0.27 23.93
N VAL A 339 0.11 0.94 22.79
CA VAL A 339 -0.85 2.01 22.50
C VAL A 339 -1.43 1.79 21.10
N THR A 340 -2.73 2.02 20.94
CA THR A 340 -3.40 1.97 19.63
C THR A 340 -3.73 3.39 19.19
N SER A 341 -3.55 3.67 17.90
CA SER A 341 -3.86 4.97 17.30
C SER A 341 -5.36 5.27 17.30
N GLY A 342 -5.70 6.54 17.09
CA GLY A 342 -7.03 6.90 16.60
C GLY A 342 -7.32 6.29 15.22
N PRO A 343 -8.60 6.16 14.84
CA PRO A 343 -9.00 5.62 13.54
C PRO A 343 -8.69 6.61 12.41
N ALA A 344 -8.12 6.12 11.33
CA ALA A 344 -8.03 6.81 10.04
C ALA A 344 -8.87 6.07 8.99
N THR A 345 -9.79 6.76 8.33
CA THR A 345 -10.69 6.13 7.35
C THR A 345 -10.09 6.19 5.95
N LEU A 346 -10.07 5.06 5.24
CA LEU A 346 -9.85 5.02 3.79
C LEU A 346 -11.20 5.11 3.09
N THR A 347 -11.41 6.19 2.34
CA THR A 347 -12.53 6.31 1.40
C THR A 347 -12.01 6.04 0.00
N VAL A 348 -12.68 5.15 -0.73
CA VAL A 348 -12.30 4.78 -2.09
C VAL A 348 -13.37 5.31 -3.04
N GLY A 349 -13.00 6.34 -3.80
CA GLY A 349 -13.81 6.80 -4.92
C GLY A 349 -13.70 5.82 -6.08
N ALA A 350 -14.78 5.60 -6.83
CA ALA A 350 -14.62 5.06 -8.17
C ALA A 350 -14.00 6.17 -9.03
N THR A 351 -12.94 5.88 -9.80
CA THR A 351 -12.55 6.77 -10.90
C THR A 351 -13.84 7.07 -11.65
N ALA A 352 -14.23 8.35 -11.70
CA ALA A 352 -15.45 8.76 -12.39
C ALA A 352 -15.20 8.56 -13.89
N GLN A 353 -15.28 7.31 -14.34
CA GLN A 353 -15.46 7.00 -15.73
C GLN A 353 -16.77 7.66 -16.11
N THR A 354 -16.69 8.59 -17.05
CA THR A 354 -17.89 9.19 -17.64
C THR A 354 -18.63 8.06 -18.34
N ARG A 355 -19.71 7.59 -17.73
CA ARG A 355 -20.57 6.56 -18.29
C ARG A 355 -21.18 7.07 -19.60
N PRO A 356 -21.05 6.37 -20.73
CA PRO A 356 -21.73 6.76 -21.96
C PRO A 356 -23.24 6.82 -21.75
N ARG A 357 -23.95 7.66 -22.49
CA ARG A 357 -25.42 7.71 -22.44
C ARG A 357 -25.98 6.84 -23.55
N VAL A 358 -26.82 5.86 -23.25
CA VAL A 358 -27.28 4.88 -24.23
C VAL A 358 -28.80 4.90 -24.41
N ILE A 359 -29.25 4.91 -25.65
CA ILE A 359 -30.63 4.60 -26.06
C ILE A 359 -30.60 3.33 -26.91
N VAL A 360 -31.48 2.38 -26.65
CA VAL A 360 -31.69 1.20 -27.50
C VAL A 360 -32.98 1.36 -28.29
N LEU A 361 -32.95 1.06 -29.60
CA LEU A 361 -34.11 0.90 -30.47
C LEU A 361 -34.22 -0.57 -30.85
N THR A 362 -35.20 -1.30 -30.32
CA THR A 362 -35.33 -2.76 -30.39
C THR A 362 -36.68 -3.19 -30.92
N ASP A 363 -36.73 -4.17 -31.81
CA ASP A 363 -37.97 -4.77 -32.32
C ASP A 363 -38.37 -6.07 -31.61
N GLY A 364 -37.53 -6.53 -30.68
CA GLY A 364 -37.90 -7.51 -29.66
C GLY A 364 -37.95 -8.95 -30.17
N GLU A 365 -37.18 -9.28 -31.21
CA GLU A 365 -36.94 -10.64 -31.67
C GLU A 365 -36.29 -11.51 -30.59
N VAL A 366 -36.07 -12.78 -30.92
CA VAL A 366 -35.46 -13.74 -30.01
C VAL A 366 -34.01 -13.36 -29.69
N ASP A 367 -33.27 -12.83 -30.65
CA ASP A 367 -31.94 -12.26 -30.44
C ASP A 367 -31.99 -10.91 -29.72
N ASP A 368 -32.94 -9.99 -29.99
CA ASP A 368 -33.07 -8.76 -29.17
C ASP A 368 -33.26 -9.09 -27.69
N ARG A 369 -34.09 -10.08 -27.36
CA ARG A 369 -34.31 -10.54 -25.97
C ARG A 369 -33.03 -11.10 -25.36
N SER A 370 -32.24 -11.80 -26.16
CA SER A 370 -30.94 -12.33 -25.75
C SER A 370 -29.92 -11.20 -25.52
N SER A 371 -29.85 -10.25 -26.46
CA SER A 371 -29.04 -9.03 -26.40
C SER A 371 -29.47 -8.15 -25.22
N MET A 372 -30.76 -8.04 -24.91
CA MET A 372 -31.29 -7.28 -23.78
C MET A 372 -30.87 -7.88 -22.45
N ILE A 373 -30.92 -9.21 -22.29
CA ILE A 373 -30.39 -9.87 -21.09
C ILE A 373 -28.91 -9.51 -20.90
N ARG A 374 -28.09 -9.55 -21.96
CA ARG A 374 -26.70 -9.09 -21.87
C ARG A 374 -26.63 -7.60 -21.52
N PHE A 375 -27.33 -6.74 -22.25
CA PHE A 375 -27.38 -5.30 -22.04
C PHE A 375 -27.66 -4.93 -20.59
N LEU A 376 -28.65 -5.58 -19.96
CA LEU A 376 -29.01 -5.39 -18.55
C LEU A 376 -27.83 -5.65 -17.60
N HIS A 377 -26.98 -6.63 -17.89
CA HIS A 377 -25.76 -6.93 -17.12
C HIS A 377 -24.63 -5.90 -17.32
N TYR A 378 -24.73 -5.01 -18.30
CA TYR A 378 -23.78 -3.92 -18.54
C TYR A 378 -24.34 -2.54 -18.19
N THR A 379 -25.59 -2.45 -17.73
CA THR A 379 -26.21 -1.17 -17.31
C THR A 379 -25.52 -0.50 -16.11
N SER A 380 -24.49 -1.10 -15.52
CA SER A 380 -23.59 -0.43 -14.57
C SER A 380 -22.55 0.48 -15.24
N ASP A 381 -22.28 0.27 -16.52
CA ASP A 381 -21.15 0.86 -17.24
C ASP A 381 -21.57 2.08 -18.08
N PHE A 382 -22.86 2.19 -18.41
CA PHE A 382 -23.45 3.29 -19.14
C PHE A 382 -24.78 3.75 -18.52
N ASP A 383 -25.15 5.01 -18.74
CA ASP A 383 -26.41 5.59 -18.31
C ASP A 383 -27.49 5.29 -19.35
N VAL A 384 -28.46 4.43 -19.02
CA VAL A 384 -29.58 4.13 -19.91
C VAL A 384 -30.52 5.34 -19.95
N ALA A 385 -30.53 6.04 -21.07
CA ALA A 385 -31.40 7.18 -21.33
C ALA A 385 -32.75 6.75 -21.95
N GLY A 386 -32.80 5.60 -22.62
CA GLY A 386 -34.04 5.08 -23.21
C GLY A 386 -33.97 3.64 -23.69
N ILE A 387 -35.11 2.95 -23.64
CA ILE A 387 -35.35 1.69 -24.33
C ILE A 387 -36.60 1.86 -25.18
N VAL A 388 -36.43 2.01 -26.49
CA VAL A 388 -37.49 2.34 -27.44
C VAL A 388 -37.84 1.10 -28.25
N GLN A 389 -39.07 0.62 -28.09
CA GLN A 389 -39.57 -0.53 -28.86
C GLN A 389 -40.05 -0.07 -30.24
N VAL A 390 -39.51 -0.64 -31.31
CA VAL A 390 -39.74 -0.28 -32.72
C VAL A 390 -40.12 -1.53 -33.53
N ASN A 391 -40.30 -1.41 -34.84
CA ASN A 391 -40.40 -2.54 -35.77
C ASN A 391 -39.18 -2.63 -36.69
N SER A 392 -39.13 -3.68 -37.50
CA SER A 392 -38.13 -3.87 -38.55
C SER A 392 -38.72 -4.65 -39.74
N ARG A 393 -37.94 -4.87 -40.80
CA ARG A 393 -38.36 -5.78 -41.88
C ARG A 393 -38.51 -7.24 -41.44
N TYR A 394 -37.88 -7.65 -40.34
CA TYR A 394 -37.96 -9.00 -39.77
C TYR A 394 -39.12 -9.10 -38.78
N GLN A 395 -39.35 -8.09 -37.92
CA GLN A 395 -40.58 -7.93 -37.13
C GLN A 395 -41.39 -6.71 -37.52
N LYS A 396 -42.21 -6.88 -38.55
CA LYS A 396 -42.95 -5.77 -39.19
C LYS A 396 -43.91 -5.03 -38.27
N SER A 397 -44.45 -5.72 -37.26
CA SER A 397 -45.42 -5.14 -36.32
C SER A 397 -44.83 -4.81 -34.94
N GLY A 398 -43.52 -5.01 -34.75
CA GLY A 398 -42.86 -4.96 -33.45
C GLY A 398 -43.43 -5.97 -32.44
N HIS A 399 -42.88 -5.95 -31.22
CA HIS A 399 -43.28 -6.86 -30.13
C HIS A 399 -43.67 -6.13 -28.84
N SER A 400 -43.89 -4.82 -28.85
CA SER A 400 -44.25 -4.07 -27.63
C SER A 400 -45.52 -4.57 -26.92
N GLY A 401 -46.42 -5.20 -27.67
CA GLY A 401 -47.64 -5.84 -27.16
C GLY A 401 -47.41 -7.12 -26.36
N GLU A 402 -46.27 -7.81 -26.54
CA GLU A 402 -45.99 -9.11 -25.90
C GLU A 402 -45.50 -9.00 -24.47
N LYS A 403 -45.14 -7.79 -24.02
CA LYS A 403 -44.65 -7.55 -22.66
C LYS A 403 -43.38 -8.32 -22.29
N TRP A 404 -42.55 -8.60 -23.29
CA TRP A 404 -41.28 -9.31 -23.11
C TRP A 404 -40.28 -8.51 -22.25
N LEU A 405 -40.16 -7.19 -22.50
CA LEU A 405 -39.25 -6.31 -21.76
C LEU A 405 -39.68 -6.21 -20.30
N GLU A 406 -40.98 -6.05 -20.03
CA GLU A 406 -41.51 -6.05 -18.66
C GLU A 406 -41.19 -7.37 -17.93
N ALA A 407 -41.25 -8.50 -18.62
CA ALA A 407 -40.91 -9.81 -18.05
C ALA A 407 -39.42 -9.95 -17.73
N GLU A 408 -38.53 -9.47 -18.59
CA GLU A 408 -37.08 -9.45 -18.34
C GLU A 408 -36.71 -8.51 -17.19
N LEU A 409 -37.25 -7.28 -17.18
CA LEU A 409 -37.05 -6.33 -16.09
C LEU A 409 -37.56 -6.86 -14.74
N ALA A 410 -38.64 -7.64 -14.74
CA ALA A 410 -39.12 -8.31 -13.53
C ALA A 410 -38.16 -9.39 -13.01
N ASN A 411 -37.39 -10.07 -13.87
CA ASN A 411 -36.37 -11.02 -13.44
C ASN A 411 -35.04 -10.33 -13.11
N TYR A 412 -34.68 -9.27 -13.82
CA TYR A 412 -33.57 -8.37 -13.47
C TYR A 412 -33.73 -7.82 -12.04
N ALA A 413 -34.93 -7.37 -11.68
CA ALA A 413 -35.22 -6.90 -10.32
C ALA A 413 -34.92 -7.95 -9.22
N LYS A 414 -35.01 -9.25 -9.54
CA LYS A 414 -34.74 -10.34 -8.58
C LYS A 414 -33.25 -10.59 -8.38
N VAL A 415 -32.43 -10.35 -9.39
CA VAL A 415 -30.97 -10.53 -9.33
C VAL A 415 -30.22 -9.26 -8.94
N LEU A 416 -30.87 -8.09 -9.09
CA LEU A 416 -30.32 -6.77 -8.78
C LEU A 416 -29.66 -6.64 -7.40
N PRO A 417 -30.18 -7.22 -6.30
CA PRO A 417 -29.50 -7.16 -5.01
C PRO A 417 -28.08 -7.76 -5.03
N ASN A 418 -27.89 -8.87 -5.76
CA ASN A 418 -26.58 -9.50 -5.90
C ASN A 418 -25.71 -8.72 -6.90
N LEU A 419 -26.26 -8.29 -8.04
CA LEU A 419 -25.55 -7.45 -9.00
C LEU A 419 -24.94 -6.20 -8.31
N ARG A 420 -25.68 -5.57 -7.40
CA ARG A 420 -25.22 -4.40 -6.63
C ARG A 420 -24.15 -4.68 -5.58
N VAL A 421 -23.94 -5.93 -5.19
CA VAL A 421 -22.77 -6.33 -4.39
C VAL A 421 -21.49 -6.16 -5.21
N HIS A 422 -21.55 -6.49 -6.50
CA HIS A 422 -20.41 -6.46 -7.41
C HIS A 422 -20.21 -5.08 -8.05
N ASN A 423 -21.29 -4.38 -8.38
CA ASN A 423 -21.22 -3.00 -8.86
C ASN A 423 -22.45 -2.18 -8.40
N PRO A 424 -22.29 -1.18 -7.52
CA PRO A 424 -23.44 -0.42 -6.99
C PRO A 424 -24.17 0.44 -8.04
N ASN A 425 -23.58 0.62 -9.23
CA ASN A 425 -24.09 1.51 -10.27
C ASN A 425 -25.25 0.94 -11.11
N PHE A 426 -25.62 -0.34 -10.90
CA PHE A 426 -26.76 -0.94 -11.57
C PHE A 426 -28.07 -0.18 -11.26
N PRO A 427 -28.81 0.28 -12.27
CA PRO A 427 -30.05 1.03 -12.09
C PRO A 427 -31.19 0.16 -11.55
N ASP A 428 -32.22 0.79 -10.98
CA ASP A 428 -33.43 0.07 -10.60
C ASP A 428 -34.21 -0.39 -11.84
N ALA A 429 -34.81 -1.58 -11.78
CA ALA A 429 -35.72 -2.06 -12.82
C ALA A 429 -36.88 -1.07 -13.09
N ALA A 430 -37.36 -0.40 -12.03
CA ALA A 430 -38.39 0.64 -12.15
C ALA A 430 -37.90 1.88 -12.92
N TYR A 431 -36.63 2.24 -12.79
CA TYR A 431 -36.03 3.31 -13.59
C TYR A 431 -35.98 2.91 -15.07
N LEU A 432 -35.48 1.70 -15.37
CA LEU A 432 -35.41 1.17 -16.74
C LEU A 432 -36.79 1.11 -17.40
N GLN A 433 -37.80 0.64 -16.66
CA GLN A 433 -39.20 0.69 -17.10
C GLN A 433 -39.67 2.13 -17.34
N GLY A 434 -39.28 3.06 -16.46
CA GLY A 434 -39.61 4.48 -16.55
C GLY A 434 -39.04 5.19 -17.78
N VAL A 435 -37.93 4.69 -18.33
CA VAL A 435 -37.31 5.17 -19.58
C VAL A 435 -37.61 4.28 -20.79
N SER A 436 -38.55 3.32 -20.67
CA SER A 436 -39.01 2.52 -21.81
C SER A 436 -40.22 3.15 -22.50
N ARG A 437 -40.21 3.26 -23.83
CA ARG A 437 -41.30 3.83 -24.63
C ARG A 437 -41.52 3.03 -25.91
N VAL A 438 -42.70 3.16 -26.50
CA VAL A 438 -42.99 2.63 -27.84
C VAL A 438 -42.70 3.72 -28.87
N GLY A 439 -41.92 3.36 -29.89
CA GLY A 439 -41.60 4.15 -31.06
C GLY A 439 -42.61 3.90 -32.19
N ASN A 440 -42.11 3.85 -33.43
CA ASN A 440 -42.91 3.51 -34.59
C ASN A 440 -42.86 1.99 -34.85
N GLU A 441 -44.00 1.33 -34.69
CA GLU A 441 -44.21 -0.09 -35.01
C GLU A 441 -45.16 -0.29 -36.22
N ASN A 442 -45.44 0.76 -37.00
CA ASN A 442 -46.35 0.69 -38.15
C ASN A 442 -45.68 -0.01 -39.35
N PRO A 443 -46.21 -1.16 -39.82
CA PRO A 443 -45.64 -1.87 -40.96
C PRO A 443 -45.60 -1.06 -42.26
N ASN A 444 -46.50 -0.07 -42.41
CA ASN A 444 -46.56 0.79 -43.62
C ASN A 444 -45.38 1.77 -43.70
N ASP A 445 -44.67 1.97 -42.60
CA ASP A 445 -43.55 2.91 -42.52
C ASP A 445 -42.18 2.23 -42.70
N LEU A 446 -42.12 0.90 -42.92
CA LEU A 446 -40.86 0.18 -43.09
C LEU A 446 -40.02 0.66 -44.28
N THR A 447 -40.66 1.11 -45.35
CA THR A 447 -39.97 1.65 -46.54
C THR A 447 -40.29 3.13 -46.76
N THR A 448 -41.03 3.75 -45.85
CA THR A 448 -41.43 5.15 -45.92
C THR A 448 -40.65 5.91 -44.86
N ALA A 449 -39.97 6.98 -45.24
CA ALA A 449 -39.18 7.79 -44.31
C ALA A 449 -39.84 9.17 -44.09
N PRO A 450 -39.37 9.99 -43.13
CA PRO A 450 -39.86 11.37 -43.00
C PRO A 450 -39.71 12.17 -44.32
N PRO A 451 -40.64 13.10 -44.64
CA PRO A 451 -41.80 13.49 -43.86
C PRO A 451 -43.03 12.59 -44.07
N ASP A 452 -42.96 11.54 -44.87
CA ASP A 452 -44.16 10.86 -45.40
C ASP A 452 -44.64 9.65 -44.57
N MET A 453 -43.93 9.26 -43.50
CA MET A 453 -44.41 8.22 -42.57
C MET A 453 -45.80 8.52 -42.00
N GLN A 454 -46.63 7.50 -41.88
CA GLN A 454 -47.98 7.58 -41.30
C GLN A 454 -47.93 7.77 -39.78
N THR A 455 -46.98 7.14 -39.09
CA THR A 455 -46.79 7.25 -37.65
C THR A 455 -45.65 8.21 -37.35
N LYS A 456 -45.94 9.25 -36.55
CA LYS A 456 -44.98 10.24 -36.03
C LYS A 456 -45.38 10.65 -34.62
N ASP A 457 -44.54 11.43 -33.95
CA ASP A 457 -44.84 12.03 -32.64
C ASP A 457 -45.08 10.96 -31.56
N THR A 458 -44.37 9.84 -31.67
CA THR A 458 -44.50 8.72 -30.74
C THR A 458 -43.84 9.04 -29.40
N PRO A 459 -44.22 8.36 -28.29
CA PRO A 459 -43.55 8.53 -27.01
C PRO A 459 -42.04 8.22 -27.08
N GLY A 460 -41.62 7.24 -27.89
CA GLY A 460 -40.21 6.92 -28.13
C GLY A 460 -39.46 8.03 -28.86
N GLU A 461 -40.08 8.61 -29.88
CA GLU A 461 -39.52 9.75 -30.60
C GLU A 461 -39.34 10.96 -29.68
N GLN A 462 -40.32 11.27 -28.84
CA GLN A 462 -40.21 12.39 -27.89
C GLN A 462 -39.12 12.14 -26.83
N LEU A 463 -38.92 10.90 -26.39
CA LEU A 463 -37.84 10.53 -25.49
C LEU A 463 -36.48 10.84 -26.12
N ILE A 464 -36.28 10.44 -27.39
CA ILE A 464 -35.03 10.70 -28.13
C ILE A 464 -34.79 12.21 -28.25
N ILE A 465 -35.81 12.96 -28.70
CA ILE A 465 -35.74 14.43 -28.86
C ILE A 465 -35.34 15.09 -27.53
N ASN A 466 -36.02 14.74 -26.43
CA ASN A 466 -35.73 15.32 -25.12
C ASN A 466 -34.30 15.01 -24.65
N THR A 467 -33.84 13.77 -24.88
CA THR A 467 -32.49 13.34 -24.48
C THR A 467 -31.41 14.08 -25.26
N LEU A 468 -31.60 14.28 -26.57
CA LEU A 468 -30.62 15.00 -27.39
C LEU A 468 -30.61 16.50 -27.08
N LEU A 469 -31.76 17.08 -26.75
CA LEU A 469 -31.90 18.51 -26.43
C LEU A 469 -31.45 18.90 -25.03
N ASP A 470 -31.31 17.95 -24.10
CA ASP A 470 -30.93 18.27 -22.73
C ASP A 470 -29.54 18.94 -22.61
N ASN A 471 -29.27 19.46 -21.41
CA ASN A 471 -28.06 20.21 -21.10
C ASN A 471 -26.85 19.31 -20.78
N ASP A 472 -26.98 17.99 -20.83
CA ASP A 472 -25.84 17.10 -20.65
C ASP A 472 -24.99 17.13 -21.93
N PRO A 473 -23.72 17.53 -21.86
CA PRO A 473 -22.88 17.71 -23.04
C PRO A 473 -22.36 16.39 -23.61
N ARG A 474 -22.52 15.27 -22.89
CA ARG A 474 -22.03 13.96 -23.35
C ARG A 474 -22.74 13.54 -24.65
N PRO A 475 -22.05 12.83 -25.56
CA PRO A 475 -22.70 12.14 -26.65
C PRO A 475 -23.77 11.17 -26.15
N VAL A 476 -24.74 10.88 -27.01
CA VAL A 476 -25.77 9.87 -26.80
C VAL A 476 -25.57 8.79 -27.86
N HIS A 477 -25.31 7.57 -27.40
CA HIS A 477 -25.12 6.37 -28.19
C HIS A 477 -26.49 5.74 -28.43
N ILE A 478 -26.87 5.60 -29.70
CA ILE A 478 -28.16 5.06 -30.12
C ILE A 478 -27.90 3.74 -30.81
N ALA A 479 -28.09 2.66 -30.06
CA ALA A 479 -28.00 1.30 -30.55
C ALA A 479 -29.31 0.94 -31.25
N VAL A 480 -29.27 0.74 -32.57
CA VAL A 480 -30.45 0.42 -33.39
C VAL A 480 -30.38 -1.05 -33.78
N TRP A 481 -31.14 -1.86 -33.06
CA TRP A 481 -31.23 -3.32 -33.18
C TRP A 481 -32.23 -3.68 -34.29
N GLY A 482 -33.37 -3.00 -34.32
CA GLY A 482 -34.39 -3.13 -35.38
C GLY A 482 -34.33 -2.00 -36.43
N GLY A 483 -35.48 -1.37 -36.67
CA GLY A 483 -35.60 -0.24 -37.59
C GLY A 483 -35.17 1.12 -37.01
N ALA A 484 -34.67 2.00 -37.87
CA ALA A 484 -34.25 3.36 -37.52
C ALA A 484 -35.34 4.43 -37.75
N ASN A 485 -36.56 4.05 -38.16
CA ASN A 485 -37.67 4.96 -38.48
C ASN A 485 -37.96 5.99 -37.37
N THR A 486 -37.90 5.58 -36.12
CA THR A 486 -38.19 6.42 -34.95
C THR A 486 -37.07 7.44 -34.74
N MET A 487 -35.81 7.03 -34.95
CA MET A 487 -34.66 7.93 -34.91
C MET A 487 -34.71 8.93 -36.08
N ALA A 488 -35.03 8.47 -37.29
CA ALA A 488 -35.19 9.31 -38.47
C ALA A 488 -36.28 10.37 -38.24
N SER A 489 -37.42 9.97 -37.69
CA SER A 489 -38.52 10.87 -37.32
C SER A 489 -38.07 11.92 -36.30
N ALA A 490 -37.36 11.51 -35.24
CA ALA A 490 -36.87 12.41 -34.20
C ALA A 490 -35.93 13.47 -34.77
N LEU A 491 -34.96 13.07 -35.60
CA LEU A 491 -34.02 13.98 -36.27
C LEU A 491 -34.72 14.90 -37.27
N TRP A 492 -35.69 14.39 -38.04
CA TRP A 492 -36.51 15.20 -38.94
C TRP A 492 -37.27 16.29 -38.18
N ARG A 493 -37.90 15.97 -37.05
CA ARG A 493 -38.61 16.96 -36.22
C ARG A 493 -37.66 17.97 -35.61
N LEU A 494 -36.51 17.53 -35.09
CA LEU A 494 -35.45 18.43 -34.62
C LEU A 494 -35.07 19.43 -35.72
N LYS A 495 -34.85 18.96 -36.95
CA LYS A 495 -34.45 19.79 -38.09
C LYS A 495 -35.53 20.78 -38.54
N THR A 496 -36.81 20.40 -38.46
CA THR A 496 -37.92 21.15 -39.06
C THR A 496 -38.69 22.02 -38.07
N SER A 497 -38.69 21.65 -36.78
CA SER A 497 -39.55 22.26 -35.76
C SER A 497 -38.78 22.98 -34.65
N TYR A 498 -37.45 22.82 -34.58
CA TYR A 498 -36.60 23.48 -33.59
C TYR A 498 -35.66 24.50 -34.25
N SER A 499 -35.00 25.31 -33.42
CA SER A 499 -34.00 26.26 -33.93
C SER A 499 -32.84 25.52 -34.60
N SER A 500 -32.21 26.15 -35.60
CA SER A 500 -31.03 25.57 -36.27
C SER A 500 -29.88 25.29 -35.31
N ALA A 501 -29.73 26.11 -34.25
CA ALA A 501 -28.74 25.91 -33.20
C ALA A 501 -29.05 24.67 -32.34
N ASP A 502 -30.32 24.48 -31.97
CA ASP A 502 -30.75 23.30 -31.20
C ASP A 502 -30.62 22.03 -32.01
N PHE A 503 -31.02 22.04 -33.29
CA PHE A 503 -30.83 20.91 -34.19
C PHE A 503 -29.36 20.55 -34.34
N ALA A 504 -28.49 21.53 -34.66
CA ALA A 504 -27.06 21.27 -34.84
C ALA A 504 -26.43 20.68 -33.57
N ARG A 505 -26.79 21.22 -32.39
CA ARG A 505 -26.34 20.70 -31.10
C ARG A 505 -26.83 19.28 -30.82
N ALA A 506 -28.12 19.02 -31.04
CA ALA A 506 -28.74 17.71 -30.82
C ALA A 506 -28.19 16.65 -31.78
N ALA A 507 -28.09 16.95 -33.07
CA ALA A 507 -27.54 16.05 -34.08
C ALA A 507 -26.06 15.72 -33.82
N ALA A 508 -25.25 16.72 -33.46
CA ALA A 508 -23.84 16.52 -33.12
C ALA A 508 -23.61 15.64 -31.87
N LYS A 509 -24.60 15.52 -30.97
CA LYS A 509 -24.56 14.59 -29.82
C LYS A 509 -24.84 13.14 -30.22
N ALA A 510 -25.57 12.89 -31.30
CA ALA A 510 -25.99 11.55 -31.69
C ALA A 510 -24.81 10.71 -32.22
N ARG A 511 -24.69 9.48 -31.72
CA ARG A 511 -23.79 8.42 -32.19
C ARG A 511 -24.64 7.19 -32.48
N ILE A 512 -25.08 7.05 -33.73
CA ILE A 512 -26.06 6.03 -34.14
C ILE A 512 -25.30 4.81 -34.63
N TYR A 513 -25.59 3.63 -34.08
CA TYR A 513 -25.01 2.36 -34.48
C TYR A 513 -26.15 1.43 -34.92
N CYS A 514 -26.24 1.18 -36.22
CA CYS A 514 -27.28 0.33 -36.81
C CYS A 514 -26.75 -1.07 -37.11
N ILE A 515 -27.49 -2.08 -36.65
CA ILE A 515 -27.31 -3.49 -36.97
C ILE A 515 -28.04 -3.74 -38.29
N TRP A 516 -27.34 -3.49 -39.40
CA TRP A 516 -27.92 -3.25 -40.72
C TRP A 516 -28.97 -2.11 -40.73
N TYR A 517 -29.32 -1.62 -41.91
CA TYR A 517 -30.55 -0.86 -42.09
C TYR A 517 -31.72 -1.78 -42.33
N GLN A 518 -32.47 -2.04 -41.28
CA GLN A 518 -33.61 -2.96 -41.31
C GLN A 518 -34.93 -2.29 -41.72
N ASP A 519 -34.91 -0.98 -42.00
CA ASP A 519 -35.98 -0.19 -42.59
C ASP A 519 -35.40 0.97 -43.44
N GLY A 520 -36.27 1.83 -43.97
CA GLY A 520 -35.86 3.01 -44.74
C GLY A 520 -35.30 4.18 -43.91
N GLY A 521 -35.30 4.10 -42.58
CA GLY A 521 -34.91 5.19 -41.69
C GLY A 521 -33.41 5.45 -41.69
N GLY A 522 -32.59 4.39 -41.69
CA GLY A 522 -31.13 4.50 -41.62
C GLY A 522 -30.56 5.22 -42.85
N GLN A 523 -30.92 4.72 -44.04
CA GLN A 523 -30.57 5.35 -45.31
C GLN A 523 -31.03 6.82 -45.39
N TRP A 524 -32.25 7.10 -44.91
CA TRP A 524 -32.74 8.46 -44.90
C TRP A 524 -31.90 9.38 -44.01
N ILE A 525 -31.47 8.92 -42.84
CA ILE A 525 -30.60 9.70 -41.93
C ILE A 525 -29.29 10.04 -42.64
N GLU A 526 -28.63 9.06 -43.26
CA GLU A 526 -27.38 9.31 -44.01
C GLU A 526 -27.55 10.37 -45.11
N ASP A 527 -28.64 10.30 -45.85
CA ASP A 527 -28.84 11.16 -47.02
C ASP A 527 -29.23 12.58 -46.59
N ASN A 528 -29.84 12.76 -45.42
CA ASN A 528 -30.50 14.00 -45.04
C ASN A 528 -29.95 14.68 -43.78
N ILE A 529 -29.20 14.00 -42.92
CA ILE A 529 -28.74 14.47 -41.60
C ILE A 529 -27.23 14.26 -41.45
N HIS A 530 -26.44 15.10 -42.13
CA HIS A 530 -24.98 14.98 -42.12
C HIS A 530 -24.33 15.45 -40.82
N GLU A 531 -25.08 16.10 -39.94
CA GLU A 531 -24.62 16.56 -38.63
C GLU A 531 -24.55 15.42 -37.59
N ALA A 532 -25.28 14.33 -37.79
CA ALA A 532 -25.27 13.17 -36.90
C ALA A 532 -24.26 12.12 -37.37
N ARG A 533 -23.60 11.45 -36.43
CA ARG A 533 -22.75 10.29 -36.73
C ARG A 533 -23.61 9.04 -36.83
N ILE A 534 -23.53 8.33 -37.94
CA ILE A 534 -24.26 7.08 -38.18
C ILE A 534 -23.31 6.00 -38.71
N ASN A 535 -23.41 4.83 -38.13
CA ASN A 535 -22.65 3.64 -38.50
C ASN A 535 -23.62 2.54 -38.96
N GLU A 536 -23.41 2.01 -40.17
CA GLU A 536 -24.05 0.76 -40.61
C GLU A 536 -23.06 -0.40 -40.47
N ALA A 537 -23.32 -1.27 -39.49
CA ALA A 537 -22.51 -2.45 -39.24
C ALA A 537 -23.04 -3.64 -40.04
N TYR A 538 -22.15 -4.29 -40.80
CA TYR A 538 -22.45 -5.49 -41.59
C TYR A 538 -21.66 -6.72 -41.16
N ARG A 539 -20.39 -6.57 -40.79
CA ARG A 539 -19.44 -7.68 -40.61
C ARG A 539 -19.51 -8.35 -39.24
N TRP A 540 -20.47 -7.95 -38.40
CA TRP A 540 -20.89 -8.72 -37.24
C TRP A 540 -21.60 -10.03 -37.67
N ASP A 541 -22.10 -10.06 -38.91
CA ASP A 541 -22.70 -11.23 -39.54
C ASP A 541 -21.76 -12.45 -39.46
N ASN A 542 -22.34 -13.64 -39.35
CA ASN A 542 -21.61 -14.88 -39.16
C ASN A 542 -20.76 -14.99 -37.87
N VAL A 543 -20.73 -13.96 -37.03
CA VAL A 543 -20.03 -13.95 -35.74
C VAL A 543 -21.03 -13.92 -34.59
N TRP A 544 -21.94 -12.95 -34.60
CA TRP A 544 -22.91 -12.72 -33.53
C TRP A 544 -24.32 -13.20 -33.86
N ASP A 545 -24.62 -13.47 -35.12
CA ASP A 545 -25.94 -13.89 -35.60
C ASP A 545 -26.18 -15.41 -35.47
N TYR A 546 -27.24 -15.90 -36.11
CA TYR A 546 -27.61 -17.32 -36.14
C TYR A 546 -26.56 -18.23 -36.81
N GLN A 547 -25.55 -17.64 -37.48
CA GLN A 547 -24.44 -18.34 -38.10
C GLN A 547 -23.17 -18.34 -37.23
N SER A 548 -23.23 -17.89 -35.96
CA SER A 548 -22.09 -17.83 -35.03
C SER A 548 -21.28 -19.14 -34.90
N LEU A 549 -21.91 -20.30 -35.12
CA LEU A 549 -21.25 -21.61 -35.08
C LEU A 549 -20.74 -22.10 -36.44
N THR A 550 -21.30 -21.59 -37.54
CA THR A 550 -20.98 -22.01 -38.91
C THR A 550 -20.13 -21.01 -39.68
N GLY A 551 -20.01 -19.79 -39.16
CA GLY A 551 -19.30 -18.68 -39.77
C GLY A 551 -17.78 -18.82 -39.83
N PRO A 552 -17.06 -17.78 -40.24
CA PRO A 552 -15.63 -17.83 -40.50
C PRO A 552 -14.77 -17.85 -39.23
N SER A 553 -15.37 -17.62 -38.06
CA SER A 553 -14.66 -17.62 -36.77
C SER A 553 -13.86 -18.93 -36.55
N PRO A 554 -12.62 -18.83 -36.01
CA PRO A 554 -11.85 -20.01 -35.64
C PRO A 554 -12.57 -20.90 -34.60
N ASP A 555 -12.23 -22.19 -34.56
CA ASP A 555 -12.88 -23.15 -33.65
C ASP A 555 -12.77 -22.77 -32.17
N TYR A 556 -11.64 -22.19 -31.76
CA TYR A 556 -11.46 -21.74 -30.37
C TYR A 556 -12.38 -20.57 -30.01
N VAL A 557 -12.82 -19.77 -30.99
CA VAL A 557 -13.80 -18.70 -30.81
C VAL A 557 -15.21 -19.30 -30.76
N LYS A 558 -15.53 -20.19 -31.71
CA LYS A 558 -16.84 -20.87 -31.77
C LYS A 558 -17.16 -21.65 -30.50
N ALA A 559 -16.15 -22.12 -29.77
CA ALA A 559 -16.32 -22.79 -28.48
C ALA A 559 -17.14 -21.94 -27.48
N TYR A 560 -16.99 -20.62 -27.51
CA TYR A 560 -17.73 -19.66 -26.67
C TYR A 560 -19.15 -19.38 -27.15
N MET A 561 -19.51 -19.84 -28.35
CA MET A 561 -20.83 -19.59 -28.93
C MET A 561 -21.75 -20.81 -28.85
N THR A 562 -21.24 -21.95 -28.36
CA THR A 562 -21.97 -23.23 -28.32
C THR A 562 -23.11 -23.26 -27.32
N SER A 563 -24.08 -24.17 -27.54
CA SER A 563 -25.11 -24.49 -26.54
C SER A 563 -24.52 -24.89 -25.19
N SER A 564 -23.46 -25.71 -25.18
CA SER A 564 -22.79 -26.11 -23.93
C SER A 564 -22.20 -24.93 -23.19
N TRP A 565 -21.64 -23.95 -23.91
CA TRP A 565 -21.10 -22.75 -23.28
C TRP A 565 -22.23 -21.89 -22.71
N LEU A 566 -23.28 -21.65 -23.50
CA LEU A 566 -24.44 -20.85 -23.10
C LEU A 566 -25.15 -21.46 -21.88
N ASP A 567 -25.39 -22.77 -21.89
CA ASP A 567 -26.05 -23.46 -20.78
C ASP A 567 -25.23 -23.36 -19.50
N ALA A 568 -23.90 -23.52 -19.60
CA ALA A 568 -23.02 -23.57 -18.44
C ALA A 568 -22.67 -22.19 -17.86
N ASN A 569 -22.73 -21.11 -18.66
CA ASN A 569 -22.26 -19.79 -18.25
C ASN A 569 -23.36 -18.72 -18.20
N VAL A 570 -24.54 -18.99 -18.76
CA VAL A 570 -25.64 -18.02 -18.83
C VAL A 570 -26.93 -18.59 -18.28
N LYS A 571 -27.33 -19.82 -18.65
CA LYS A 571 -28.66 -20.32 -18.26
C LYS A 571 -28.69 -21.04 -16.93
N THR A 572 -27.84 -22.04 -16.77
CA THR A 572 -27.95 -23.02 -15.67
C THR A 572 -27.25 -22.49 -14.43
N GLY A 573 -28.01 -22.22 -13.37
CA GLY A 573 -27.45 -21.79 -12.09
C GLY A 573 -27.12 -20.29 -11.98
N HIS A 574 -27.59 -19.49 -12.94
CA HIS A 574 -27.32 -18.04 -13.03
C HIS A 574 -28.59 -17.20 -12.82
N GLY A 575 -29.38 -17.58 -11.82
CA GLY A 575 -30.58 -16.83 -11.45
C GLY A 575 -31.73 -16.86 -12.47
N PRO A 576 -32.84 -16.19 -12.15
CA PRO A 576 -34.04 -16.19 -13.00
C PRO A 576 -33.90 -15.38 -14.31
N LEU A 577 -32.98 -14.41 -14.37
CA LEU A 577 -32.71 -13.65 -15.60
C LEU A 577 -31.86 -14.48 -16.58
N GLY A 578 -30.83 -15.19 -16.12
CA GLY A 578 -30.12 -16.15 -16.96
C GLY A 578 -31.01 -17.28 -17.49
N ALA A 579 -31.87 -17.84 -16.63
CA ALA A 579 -32.75 -18.95 -16.99
C ALA A 579 -33.78 -18.63 -18.09
N MET A 580 -34.11 -17.35 -18.32
CA MET A 580 -35.07 -16.95 -19.35
C MET A 580 -34.43 -16.61 -20.70
N TYR A 581 -33.10 -16.71 -20.82
CA TYR A 581 -32.38 -16.47 -22.07
C TYR A 581 -32.91 -17.41 -23.19
N PRO A 582 -33.44 -16.88 -24.31
CA PRO A 582 -34.30 -17.66 -25.20
C PRO A 582 -33.54 -18.49 -26.24
N GLN A 583 -32.34 -18.09 -26.67
CA GLN A 583 -31.60 -18.80 -27.73
C GLN A 583 -31.00 -20.14 -27.26
N SER A 584 -30.81 -21.09 -28.18
CA SER A 584 -30.23 -22.42 -27.86
C SER A 584 -28.70 -22.46 -27.92
N PHE A 585 -28.08 -21.45 -28.50
CA PHE A 585 -26.64 -21.18 -28.55
C PHE A 585 -26.46 -19.65 -28.60
N VAL A 586 -25.24 -19.12 -28.53
CA VAL A 586 -25.08 -17.66 -28.55
C VAL A 586 -25.37 -17.14 -29.95
N SER A 587 -26.46 -16.39 -30.05
CA SER A 587 -26.91 -15.71 -31.26
C SER A 587 -27.61 -14.43 -30.82
N GLU A 588 -26.82 -13.37 -30.75
CA GLU A 588 -27.17 -12.05 -30.22
C GLU A 588 -26.74 -11.01 -31.25
N GLY A 589 -27.44 -10.96 -32.39
CA GLY A 589 -27.05 -10.15 -33.53
C GLY A 589 -26.83 -8.68 -33.19
N ASP A 590 -27.60 -8.18 -32.22
CA ASP A 590 -27.59 -6.76 -31.86
C ASP A 590 -26.60 -6.38 -30.79
N THR A 591 -26.08 -7.36 -30.04
CA THR A 591 -25.14 -7.14 -28.95
C THR A 591 -23.96 -6.22 -29.34
N PRO A 592 -23.32 -6.36 -30.53
CA PRO A 592 -22.21 -5.50 -30.93
C PRO A 592 -22.48 -3.99 -30.83
N SER A 593 -23.72 -3.55 -31.01
CA SER A 593 -24.11 -2.13 -31.03
C SER A 593 -23.91 -1.38 -29.71
N PHE A 594 -23.77 -2.09 -28.59
CA PHE A 594 -23.50 -1.47 -27.28
C PHE A 594 -22.17 -1.93 -26.63
N LEU A 595 -21.40 -2.80 -27.31
CA LEU A 595 -20.15 -3.33 -26.75
C LEU A 595 -19.03 -2.28 -26.74
N HIS A 596 -19.14 -1.20 -27.51
CA HIS A 596 -18.17 -0.11 -27.52
C HIS A 596 -18.25 0.74 -26.25
N GLU A 597 -19.43 0.80 -25.65
CA GLU A 597 -19.79 1.60 -24.48
C GLU A 597 -19.41 0.90 -23.16
N ILE A 598 -18.98 -0.37 -23.24
CA ILE A 598 -18.47 -1.12 -22.09
C ILE A 598 -17.10 -0.59 -21.70
N ALA A 599 -16.92 -0.43 -20.40
CA ALA A 599 -15.73 0.07 -19.72
C ALA A 599 -14.51 -0.88 -19.76
N ASN A 600 -14.10 -1.35 -20.94
CA ASN A 600 -12.97 -2.27 -21.09
C ASN A 600 -11.61 -1.57 -21.33
N GLY A 601 -11.61 -0.25 -21.50
CA GLY A 601 -10.40 0.58 -21.69
C GLY A 601 -9.87 0.64 -23.14
N LEU A 602 -10.61 0.10 -24.11
CA LEU A 602 -10.37 0.32 -25.53
C LEU A 602 -10.86 1.69 -26.02
N HIS A 603 -11.78 2.35 -25.31
CA HIS A 603 -12.35 3.67 -25.66
C HIS A 603 -12.89 3.74 -27.10
N ALA A 604 -13.55 2.67 -27.54
CA ALA A 604 -14.08 2.58 -28.89
C ALA A 604 -15.40 3.35 -29.07
N ASP A 605 -16.00 3.79 -27.97
CA ASP A 605 -17.14 4.71 -27.90
C ASP A 605 -16.78 6.14 -28.37
N ASP A 606 -15.52 6.57 -28.21
CA ASP A 606 -15.06 7.88 -28.70
C ASP A 606 -15.23 8.00 -30.23
N ASP A 607 -14.84 6.95 -30.96
CA ASP A 607 -14.92 6.85 -32.41
C ASP A 607 -14.84 5.38 -32.84
N PHE A 608 -15.84 4.91 -33.59
CA PHE A 608 -15.94 3.50 -34.03
C PHE A 608 -14.78 3.06 -34.94
N THR A 609 -14.01 4.01 -35.50
CA THR A 609 -12.79 3.70 -36.26
C THR A 609 -11.64 3.15 -35.42
N LEU A 610 -11.67 3.40 -34.11
CA LEU A 610 -10.69 2.84 -33.17
C LEU A 610 -10.85 1.31 -33.07
N GLY A 611 -12.06 0.79 -33.25
CA GLY A 611 -12.36 -0.62 -33.13
C GLY A 611 -12.35 -1.13 -31.69
N GLY A 612 -13.09 -2.18 -31.41
CA GLY A 612 -13.21 -2.79 -30.09
C GLY A 612 -14.21 -3.94 -30.12
N TRP A 613 -14.77 -4.28 -28.97
CA TRP A 613 -15.67 -5.43 -28.85
C TRP A 613 -16.89 -5.36 -29.79
N GLY A 614 -17.36 -4.16 -30.13
CA GLY A 614 -18.43 -3.90 -31.11
C GLY A 614 -17.98 -3.88 -32.58
N GLY A 615 -16.77 -4.35 -32.91
CA GLY A 615 -16.23 -4.30 -34.28
C GLY A 615 -15.35 -3.08 -34.54
N ARG A 616 -15.14 -2.73 -35.80
CA ARG A 616 -14.41 -1.52 -36.24
C ARG A 616 -15.07 -1.02 -37.51
N SER A 617 -15.18 0.30 -37.65
CA SER A 617 -15.75 0.92 -38.85
C SER A 617 -14.73 1.84 -39.53
N ALA A 618 -15.07 2.33 -40.72
CA ALA A 618 -14.33 3.37 -41.41
C ALA A 618 -15.30 4.39 -42.01
N TYR A 619 -14.86 5.65 -42.07
CA TYR A 619 -15.52 6.64 -42.90
C TYR A 619 -15.38 6.23 -44.37
N ASP A 620 -16.49 6.18 -45.10
CA ASP A 620 -16.57 5.56 -46.43
C ASP A 620 -16.90 6.54 -47.56
N ASP A 621 -17.63 7.62 -47.28
CA ASP A 621 -18.01 8.64 -48.24
C ASP A 621 -17.52 10.05 -47.80
N PRO A 622 -16.55 10.64 -48.51
CA PRO A 622 -16.09 12.01 -48.23
C PRO A 622 -17.18 13.08 -48.35
N ALA A 623 -18.27 12.83 -49.09
CA ALA A 623 -19.43 13.72 -49.16
C ALA A 623 -20.35 13.60 -47.93
N LYS A 624 -20.23 12.52 -47.16
CA LYS A 624 -20.97 12.23 -45.92
C LYS A 624 -19.97 12.01 -44.77
N PRO A 625 -19.31 13.07 -44.25
CA PRO A 625 -18.16 12.95 -43.36
C PRO A 625 -18.43 12.31 -41.98
N ASN A 626 -19.70 12.04 -41.67
CA ASN A 626 -20.13 11.40 -40.42
C ASN A 626 -20.78 10.03 -40.64
N HIS A 627 -20.72 9.49 -41.86
CA HIS A 627 -21.14 8.13 -42.18
C HIS A 627 -19.97 7.16 -42.01
N LEU A 628 -20.24 6.02 -41.39
CA LEU A 628 -19.29 4.94 -41.18
C LEU A 628 -19.89 3.60 -41.57
N THR A 629 -19.05 2.70 -42.07
CA THR A 629 -19.40 1.29 -42.28
C THR A 629 -18.17 0.40 -42.12
N ASP A 630 -18.38 -0.89 -41.95
CA ASP A 630 -17.34 -1.92 -41.86
C ASP A 630 -17.19 -2.75 -43.16
N THR A 631 -17.95 -2.43 -44.21
CA THR A 631 -17.99 -3.23 -45.45
C THR A 631 -16.69 -3.18 -46.25
N GLY A 632 -15.97 -2.06 -46.20
CA GLY A 632 -14.75 -1.77 -46.97
C GLY A 632 -13.43 -2.03 -46.24
N ILE A 633 -13.47 -2.58 -45.04
CA ILE A 633 -12.29 -2.82 -44.21
C ILE A 633 -12.17 -4.28 -43.78
N SER A 634 -10.97 -4.65 -43.34
CA SER A 634 -10.68 -5.95 -42.76
C SER A 634 -9.58 -5.82 -41.73
N ASP A 635 -9.52 -6.82 -40.86
CA ASP A 635 -8.53 -6.94 -39.81
C ASP A 635 -7.65 -8.15 -40.15
N ASP A 636 -6.35 -7.92 -40.41
CA ASP A 636 -5.44 -8.92 -41.00
C ASP A 636 -6.00 -9.65 -42.25
N GLY A 637 -6.76 -8.95 -43.08
CA GLY A 637 -7.35 -9.50 -44.31
C GLY A 637 -8.63 -10.31 -44.11
N ASP A 638 -9.14 -10.42 -42.88
CA ASP A 638 -10.43 -11.05 -42.56
C ASP A 638 -11.44 -9.96 -42.14
N SER A 639 -12.55 -9.86 -42.87
CA SER A 639 -13.59 -8.86 -42.62
C SER A 639 -14.39 -9.10 -41.34
N ASN A 640 -14.47 -10.33 -40.83
CA ASN A 640 -15.19 -10.63 -39.59
C ASN A 640 -14.25 -10.61 -38.37
N LYS A 641 -12.92 -10.58 -38.58
CA LYS A 641 -11.92 -10.58 -37.50
C LYS A 641 -11.99 -9.40 -36.56
N MET A 642 -12.46 -8.25 -37.04
CA MET A 642 -12.68 -7.08 -36.19
C MET A 642 -13.74 -7.32 -35.10
N TYR A 643 -14.63 -8.32 -35.28
CA TYR A 643 -15.59 -8.77 -34.28
C TYR A 643 -15.09 -10.00 -33.53
N TRP A 644 -14.73 -11.08 -34.26
CA TRP A 644 -14.50 -12.37 -33.61
C TRP A 644 -13.28 -12.40 -32.69
N ARG A 645 -12.30 -11.50 -32.89
CA ARG A 645 -11.07 -11.43 -32.06
C ARG A 645 -11.37 -11.13 -30.58
N TRP A 646 -12.49 -10.46 -30.32
CA TRP A 646 -12.88 -10.01 -28.98
C TRP A 646 -13.79 -10.97 -28.25
N ILE A 647 -14.35 -11.96 -28.95
CA ILE A 647 -15.33 -12.90 -28.40
C ILE A 647 -14.83 -13.59 -27.13
N PRO A 648 -13.60 -14.13 -27.03
CA PRO A 648 -13.16 -14.76 -25.79
C PRO A 648 -13.23 -13.82 -24.57
N ALA A 649 -12.80 -12.56 -24.72
CA ALA A 649 -12.83 -11.58 -23.64
C ALA A 649 -14.27 -11.16 -23.31
N ALA A 650 -15.06 -10.80 -24.32
CA ALA A 650 -16.46 -10.39 -24.15
C ALA A 650 -17.33 -11.49 -23.54
N GLN A 651 -17.04 -12.76 -23.87
CA GLN A 651 -17.80 -13.90 -23.35
C GLN A 651 -17.38 -14.28 -21.93
N ASN A 652 -16.09 -14.23 -21.60
CA ASN A 652 -15.65 -14.37 -20.21
C ASN A 652 -16.23 -13.28 -19.32
N ASP A 653 -16.27 -12.04 -19.82
CA ASP A 653 -16.86 -10.91 -19.11
C ASP A 653 -18.35 -11.14 -18.82
N PHE A 654 -19.11 -11.55 -19.83
CA PHE A 654 -20.52 -11.88 -19.65
C PHE A 654 -20.72 -13.06 -18.70
N ALA A 655 -19.94 -14.12 -18.83
CA ALA A 655 -19.99 -15.27 -17.93
C ALA A 655 -19.69 -14.88 -16.47
N ALA A 656 -18.77 -13.94 -16.22
CA ALA A 656 -18.53 -13.43 -14.87
C ALA A 656 -19.73 -12.63 -14.36
N ARG A 657 -20.33 -11.76 -15.18
CA ARG A 657 -21.52 -10.99 -14.80
C ARG A 657 -22.75 -11.86 -14.56
N MET A 658 -22.92 -12.94 -15.32
CA MET A 658 -23.95 -13.95 -15.04
C MET A 658 -23.72 -14.68 -13.71
N ARG A 659 -22.48 -14.79 -13.23
CA ARG A 659 -22.22 -15.31 -11.86
C ARG A 659 -22.63 -14.32 -10.78
N TRP A 660 -22.57 -13.02 -11.05
CA TRP A 660 -23.01 -11.98 -10.12
C TRP A 660 -24.50 -12.11 -9.77
N ASP A 661 -25.33 -12.72 -10.63
CA ASP A 661 -26.75 -12.96 -10.35
C ASP A 661 -27.00 -13.82 -9.09
N THR A 662 -26.04 -14.66 -8.70
CA THR A 662 -26.18 -15.58 -7.57
C THR A 662 -25.11 -15.41 -6.49
N ALA A 663 -24.04 -14.68 -6.78
CA ALA A 663 -22.99 -14.36 -5.83
C ALA A 663 -23.44 -13.25 -4.87
N SER A 664 -23.73 -13.62 -3.63
CA SER A 664 -24.19 -12.68 -2.58
C SER A 664 -23.05 -11.94 -1.87
N SER A 665 -21.80 -12.16 -2.28
CA SER A 665 -20.61 -11.51 -1.73
C SER A 665 -19.62 -11.21 -2.84
N TYR A 666 -18.95 -10.06 -2.77
CA TYR A 666 -18.01 -9.59 -3.79
C TYR A 666 -17.01 -10.69 -4.20
N GLY A 667 -16.23 -11.22 -3.24
CA GLY A 667 -15.21 -12.24 -3.52
C GLY A 667 -15.72 -13.63 -3.94
N ALA A 668 -17.02 -13.83 -4.16
CA ALA A 668 -17.57 -15.09 -4.69
C ALA A 668 -17.63 -15.15 -6.23
N ALA A 669 -17.33 -14.03 -6.91
CA ALA A 669 -17.21 -13.97 -8.35
C ALA A 669 -16.00 -13.08 -8.74
N ASN A 670 -15.54 -13.25 -9.97
CA ASN A 670 -14.42 -12.48 -10.51
C ASN A 670 -14.89 -11.11 -11.04
N HIS A 671 -13.99 -10.12 -11.06
CA HIS A 671 -14.20 -8.78 -11.60
C HIS A 671 -13.03 -8.37 -12.48
N GLN A 672 -13.29 -7.44 -13.40
CA GLN A 672 -12.35 -7.07 -14.43
C GLN A 672 -11.07 -6.49 -13.79
N PRO A 673 -9.88 -6.87 -14.27
CA PRO A 673 -8.67 -6.15 -13.89
C PRO A 673 -8.74 -4.72 -14.43
N ILE A 674 -7.95 -3.82 -13.85
CA ILE A 674 -7.77 -2.45 -14.33
C ILE A 674 -6.44 -2.40 -15.07
N ALA A 675 -6.48 -2.37 -16.41
CA ALA A 675 -5.32 -2.09 -17.24
C ALA A 675 -4.98 -0.59 -17.16
N ALA A 676 -3.78 -0.27 -16.69
CA ALA A 676 -3.33 1.11 -16.54
C ALA A 676 -1.85 1.26 -16.89
N VAL A 677 -1.49 2.42 -17.43
CA VAL A 677 -0.17 2.71 -17.98
C VAL A 677 0.41 3.98 -17.36
N THR A 678 1.75 4.08 -17.31
CA THR A 678 2.42 5.33 -16.95
C THR A 678 2.33 6.33 -18.12
N GLY A 679 1.88 7.56 -17.84
CA GLY A 679 1.79 8.64 -18.82
C GLY A 679 0.38 8.85 -19.39
N SER A 680 0.28 9.71 -20.40
CA SER A 680 -1.01 10.03 -21.07
C SER A 680 -1.38 8.94 -22.08
N LEU A 681 -2.67 8.65 -22.24
CA LEU A 681 -3.17 7.75 -23.29
C LEU A 681 -3.07 8.36 -24.70
N ARG A 682 -2.88 9.69 -24.80
CA ARG A 682 -2.64 10.39 -26.07
C ARG A 682 -1.36 11.21 -25.97
N GLN A 683 -0.42 10.99 -26.87
CA GLN A 683 0.93 11.57 -26.80
C GLN A 683 1.44 12.01 -28.18
N ASN A 684 2.21 13.09 -28.21
CA ASN A 684 3.00 13.48 -29.39
C ASN A 684 4.41 12.90 -29.27
N VAL A 685 4.93 12.35 -30.36
CA VAL A 685 6.25 11.69 -30.40
C VAL A 685 6.99 12.03 -31.67
N SER A 686 8.32 11.94 -31.64
CA SER A 686 9.16 12.21 -32.83
C SER A 686 9.60 10.93 -33.53
N PRO A 687 9.79 10.95 -34.87
CA PRO A 687 10.44 9.87 -35.59
C PRO A 687 11.74 9.38 -34.94
N GLY A 688 11.90 8.06 -34.81
CA GLY A 688 13.09 7.45 -34.21
C GLY A 688 13.18 7.51 -32.68
N GLN A 689 12.22 8.15 -32.00
CA GLN A 689 12.13 8.14 -30.55
C GLN A 689 11.94 6.70 -30.04
N LEU A 690 12.68 6.32 -28.99
CA LEU A 690 12.43 5.08 -28.25
C LEU A 690 11.33 5.33 -27.22
N ILE A 691 10.23 4.59 -27.33
CA ILE A 691 9.13 4.62 -26.37
C ILE A 691 9.31 3.48 -25.37
N SER A 692 9.24 3.82 -24.08
CA SER A 692 9.15 2.87 -22.99
C SER A 692 7.70 2.75 -22.54
N LEU A 693 7.22 1.52 -22.49
CA LEU A 693 5.88 1.13 -22.06
C LEU A 693 5.96 0.54 -20.66
N ASP A 694 5.13 1.05 -19.74
CA ASP A 694 5.10 0.63 -18.34
C ASP A 694 3.63 0.47 -17.90
N GLY A 695 3.22 -0.78 -17.72
CA GLY A 695 1.88 -1.19 -17.30
C GLY A 695 1.78 -1.48 -15.81
N SER A 696 2.80 -1.16 -15.01
CA SER A 696 2.78 -1.41 -13.55
C SER A 696 1.70 -0.71 -12.73
N PRO A 697 1.06 0.37 -13.19
CA PRO A 697 -0.14 0.88 -12.52
C PRO A 697 -1.34 -0.06 -12.62
N SER A 698 -1.30 -1.08 -13.48
CA SER A 698 -2.40 -2.05 -13.60
C SER A 698 -2.62 -2.80 -12.29
N SER A 699 -3.88 -3.12 -11.99
CA SER A 699 -4.26 -3.78 -10.74
C SER A 699 -5.44 -4.72 -10.95
N ASP A 700 -5.66 -5.61 -10.00
CA ASP A 700 -6.80 -6.53 -10.01
C ASP A 700 -7.60 -6.34 -8.71
N PRO A 701 -8.92 -6.10 -8.79
CA PRO A 701 -9.74 -5.87 -7.61
C PRO A 701 -9.89 -7.09 -6.70
N ASP A 702 -9.79 -8.30 -7.26
CA ASP A 702 -9.85 -9.56 -6.53
C ASP A 702 -8.46 -10.05 -6.09
N ARG A 703 -7.42 -9.29 -6.42
CA ARG A 703 -6.00 -9.57 -6.16
C ARG A 703 -5.52 -10.84 -6.88
N ASN A 704 -6.13 -11.15 -8.01
CA ASN A 704 -5.65 -12.16 -8.93
C ASN A 704 -4.29 -11.77 -9.52
N ALA A 705 -3.54 -12.77 -9.96
CA ALA A 705 -2.30 -12.54 -10.69
C ALA A 705 -2.61 -12.02 -12.09
N LEU A 706 -1.84 -11.02 -12.53
CA LEU A 706 -2.01 -10.39 -13.83
C LEU A 706 -0.97 -10.87 -14.85
N SER A 707 -1.44 -11.11 -16.06
CA SER A 707 -0.63 -11.29 -17.27
C SER A 707 -0.74 -10.05 -18.16
N TYR A 708 0.31 -9.75 -18.91
CA TYR A 708 0.46 -8.53 -19.70
C TYR A 708 0.80 -8.89 -21.14
N GLN A 709 0.17 -8.21 -22.10
CA GLN A 709 0.53 -8.31 -23.50
C GLN A 709 0.42 -6.94 -24.17
N TRP A 710 1.54 -6.46 -24.69
CA TRP A 710 1.62 -5.25 -25.50
C TRP A 710 1.57 -5.60 -26.98
N TRP A 711 0.74 -4.90 -27.75
CA TRP A 711 0.65 -5.12 -29.19
C TRP A 711 0.22 -3.85 -29.94
N GLN A 712 0.61 -3.75 -31.20
CA GLN A 712 0.17 -2.66 -32.09
C GLN A 712 -1.15 -3.07 -32.75
N TYR A 713 -2.17 -2.22 -32.67
CA TYR A 713 -3.41 -2.44 -33.43
C TYR A 713 -3.28 -1.86 -34.83
N SER A 714 -2.45 -2.50 -35.66
CA SER A 714 -2.07 -1.96 -36.97
C SER A 714 -3.23 -1.74 -37.94
N ASP A 715 -4.33 -2.49 -37.81
CA ASP A 715 -5.50 -2.33 -38.68
C ASP A 715 -6.27 -1.03 -38.42
N ALA A 716 -6.10 -0.43 -37.23
CA ALA A 716 -6.70 0.84 -36.83
C ALA A 716 -5.73 2.03 -36.98
N ASP A 717 -4.47 1.77 -37.35
CA ASP A 717 -3.45 2.81 -37.49
C ASP A 717 -3.60 3.60 -38.80
N SER A 718 -3.14 4.84 -38.80
CA SER A 718 -2.85 5.54 -40.06
C SER A 718 -1.42 5.27 -40.54
N VAL A 719 -0.53 4.91 -39.62
CA VAL A 719 0.84 4.43 -39.89
C VAL A 719 0.79 3.11 -40.67
N ALA A 720 1.60 3.00 -41.73
CA ALA A 720 1.70 1.75 -42.50
C ALA A 720 2.74 0.78 -41.91
N ALA A 721 3.76 1.30 -41.22
CA ALA A 721 4.78 0.49 -40.58
C ALA A 721 4.24 -0.37 -39.42
N LYS A 722 4.55 -1.67 -39.47
CA LYS A 722 4.40 -2.56 -38.30
C LYS A 722 5.65 -2.45 -37.42
N VAL A 723 5.47 -2.18 -36.13
CA VAL A 723 6.57 -2.07 -35.17
C VAL A 723 6.72 -3.36 -34.36
N SER A 724 7.97 -3.71 -34.04
CA SER A 724 8.25 -4.79 -33.09
C SER A 724 8.32 -4.21 -31.68
N ILE A 725 7.48 -4.71 -30.78
CA ILE A 725 7.50 -4.33 -29.36
C ILE A 725 8.43 -5.29 -28.63
N SER A 726 9.56 -4.78 -28.15
CA SER A 726 10.45 -5.53 -27.27
C SER A 726 9.76 -5.86 -25.95
N ASN A 727 10.04 -7.04 -25.38
CA ASN A 727 9.47 -7.49 -24.09
C ASN A 727 7.93 -7.38 -23.99
N ALA A 728 7.21 -7.63 -25.08
CA ALA A 728 5.76 -7.42 -25.17
C ALA A 728 4.94 -8.15 -24.08
N GLY A 729 5.42 -9.26 -23.53
CA GLY A 729 4.74 -9.97 -22.43
C GLY A 729 5.05 -9.45 -21.02
N SER A 730 5.75 -8.33 -20.89
CA SER A 730 6.26 -7.83 -19.59
C SER A 730 5.45 -6.64 -19.09
N GLN A 731 5.24 -6.60 -17.77
CA GLN A 731 4.64 -5.45 -17.07
C GLN A 731 5.49 -4.16 -17.25
N LYS A 732 6.82 -4.28 -17.25
CA LYS A 732 7.78 -3.18 -17.43
C LYS A 732 8.85 -3.52 -18.45
N GLY A 733 9.42 -2.48 -19.05
CA GLY A 733 10.55 -2.62 -19.97
C GLY A 733 10.15 -3.06 -21.38
N ALA A 734 8.85 -3.05 -21.68
CA ALA A 734 8.37 -3.12 -23.05
C ALA A 734 8.64 -1.79 -23.78
N GLY A 735 8.78 -1.84 -25.09
CA GLY A 735 9.06 -0.62 -25.85
C GLY A 735 9.27 -0.84 -27.34
N PHE A 736 9.13 0.23 -28.11
CA PHE A 736 9.27 0.25 -29.57
C PHE A 736 9.92 1.56 -30.04
N VAL A 737 10.44 1.55 -31.26
CA VAL A 737 10.98 2.76 -31.91
C VAL A 737 9.92 3.35 -32.82
N VAL A 738 9.64 4.64 -32.68
CA VAL A 738 8.64 5.35 -33.48
C VAL A 738 9.04 5.35 -34.96
N PRO A 739 8.16 4.91 -35.87
CA PRO A 739 8.46 4.90 -37.30
C PRO A 739 8.55 6.32 -37.87
N ASN A 740 9.28 6.49 -38.98
CA ASN A 740 9.43 7.78 -39.63
C ASN A 740 8.24 8.07 -40.57
N GLU A 741 7.07 8.30 -39.99
CA GLU A 741 5.83 8.64 -40.69
C GLU A 741 5.14 9.86 -40.02
N PRO A 742 5.72 11.07 -40.09
CA PRO A 742 5.16 12.27 -39.46
C PRO A 742 3.75 12.59 -39.98
N GLY A 743 2.91 13.14 -39.10
CA GLY A 743 1.50 13.44 -39.35
C GLY A 743 0.55 12.24 -39.17
N LYS A 744 1.08 11.05 -38.84
CA LYS A 744 0.31 9.83 -38.66
C LYS A 744 0.23 9.38 -37.20
N GLN A 745 -0.63 8.42 -36.94
CA GLN A 745 -0.90 7.85 -35.63
C GLN A 745 -0.63 6.35 -35.59
N ILE A 746 0.00 5.92 -34.49
CA ILE A 746 0.21 4.51 -34.13
C ILE A 746 -0.50 4.22 -32.80
N GLN A 747 -1.22 3.12 -32.76
CA GLN A 747 -2.03 2.68 -31.62
C GLN A 747 -1.40 1.44 -30.99
N ILE A 748 -1.04 1.57 -29.71
CA ILE A 748 -0.49 0.50 -28.90
C ILE A 748 -1.51 0.12 -27.84
N ILE A 749 -1.84 -1.17 -27.76
CA ILE A 749 -2.74 -1.75 -26.78
C ILE A 749 -1.91 -2.45 -25.72
N LEU A 750 -2.15 -2.09 -24.46
CA LEU A 750 -1.89 -2.98 -23.33
C LEU A 750 -3.13 -3.84 -23.14
N GLU A 751 -2.96 -5.15 -23.14
CA GLU A 751 -3.95 -6.13 -22.71
C GLU A 751 -3.50 -6.71 -21.36
N VAL A 752 -4.40 -6.67 -20.37
CA VAL A 752 -4.17 -7.23 -19.03
C VAL A 752 -5.23 -8.28 -18.77
N THR A 753 -4.80 -9.51 -18.51
CA THR A 753 -5.69 -10.62 -18.19
C THR A 753 -5.37 -11.18 -16.80
N ASP A 754 -6.38 -11.29 -15.96
CA ASP A 754 -6.26 -11.90 -14.63
C ASP A 754 -6.21 -13.44 -14.71
N ASN A 755 -6.02 -14.09 -13.57
CA ASN A 755 -6.13 -15.55 -13.45
C ASN A 755 -7.36 -15.99 -12.63
N GLY A 756 -8.38 -15.15 -12.55
CA GLY A 756 -9.65 -15.47 -11.92
C GLY A 756 -10.46 -16.45 -12.75
N THR A 757 -11.70 -16.74 -12.34
CA THR A 757 -12.58 -17.68 -13.06
C THR A 757 -13.96 -17.05 -13.31
N PRO A 758 -14.36 -16.87 -14.59
CA PRO A 758 -13.50 -16.96 -15.78
C PRO A 758 -12.39 -15.90 -15.73
N ALA A 759 -11.31 -16.10 -16.50
CA ALA A 759 -10.25 -15.10 -16.59
C ALA A 759 -10.79 -13.86 -17.34
N LEU A 760 -10.63 -12.69 -16.74
CA LEU A 760 -11.15 -11.43 -17.29
C LEU A 760 -10.02 -10.59 -17.88
N THR A 761 -10.34 -9.90 -18.96
CA THR A 761 -9.39 -9.10 -19.73
C THR A 761 -9.86 -7.66 -19.82
N SER A 762 -8.95 -6.72 -19.54
CA SER A 762 -9.14 -5.30 -19.81
C SER A 762 -7.95 -4.73 -20.57
N TYR A 763 -8.11 -3.51 -21.06
CA TYR A 763 -7.20 -2.90 -22.02
C TYR A 763 -6.83 -1.47 -21.62
N ALA A 764 -5.69 -1.01 -22.11
CA ALA A 764 -5.38 0.41 -22.18
C ALA A 764 -4.85 0.73 -23.59
N ARG A 765 -5.58 1.58 -24.32
CA ARG A 765 -5.16 2.07 -25.63
C ARG A 765 -4.33 3.33 -25.50
N ILE A 766 -3.15 3.33 -26.09
CA ILE A 766 -2.29 4.50 -26.21
C ILE A 766 -2.19 4.90 -27.68
N ILE A 767 -2.52 6.15 -27.99
CA ILE A 767 -2.42 6.72 -29.33
C ILE A 767 -1.25 7.70 -29.36
N TYR A 768 -0.24 7.38 -30.17
CA TYR A 768 0.92 8.23 -30.41
C TYR A 768 0.77 8.96 -31.75
N THR A 769 0.75 10.28 -31.73
CA THR A 769 0.78 11.13 -32.93
C THR A 769 2.22 11.49 -33.24
N ILE A 770 2.68 11.16 -34.44
CA ILE A 770 4.06 11.39 -34.88
C ILE A 770 4.15 12.83 -35.40
N VAL A 771 4.92 13.68 -34.74
CA VAL A 771 5.07 15.12 -35.03
C VAL A 771 6.48 15.51 -35.43
#